data_AF-A0A6A4R4R4-F1
#
_entry.id   AF-A0A6A4R4R4-F1
#
_cell.length_a   1.000
_cell.length_b   1.000
_cell.length_c   1.000
_cell.angle_alpha   90.00
_cell.angle_beta   90.00
_cell.angle_gamma   90.00
#
_symmetry.space_group_name_H-M   'P 1'
#
loop_
_entity.id
_entity.type
_entity.pdbx_description
1 polymer ?
#
loop_
_entity_poly.entity_id
_entity_poly.type
_entity_poly.pdbx_seq_one_letter_code
_entity_poly.pdbx_strand_id
1 'polypeptide(L)'
;MVAFGKKLKDRQIQEWQGYYINYKLMKKRVRQYAQQIELGTQDRRHVLKDFSRMLDNQIEKIVLFLLEEQGLLASRIEKLGEQHNALQDEPEIRKISELREAYRAVGQDLLKLLSFVEINAIGLRKILKKFDKRFGYRFTDYYVKTRANHPYSQLQQVFKHVGLGAVVGALSRNLHELQDRQGSSYLSIYDQPTLPLQDPVIDSIKAAVDRLTNSTNFLNFLGQHALIMQEELPTPSEEHVDDESYQFMSLLLNLANTFLYMINTYIIVPTADDYSISLGAAPTVCGIVIGAMAVAQVFSSVYFSAWSNKSYFRPLVFSSVVLFLGNILYALAYDLNSIWVLLIGRLLCGFGSARAVNRRYISDCVPLRIRMQASAGFVSASALGMACGPALAGVLQTKFKIWKLTFNQDTLPGWVMAVAWVVYLIWLCINFKEPSHDTEENHMPSQSNDEENGALEKGLNQPLLITSEDKVDEDADQDCDESEEAPEESRKPANSFGSAYRLLTPSVKVQLLIYFMLKYVMEILLSESSVITTYYFNWTTSTVSIFLACLGLTVLPVNIVVGSYISNMFEDRQILLASELMVFIGVVLSFNIIFPYSQPQYIASGLLLFVSAEVLEGVNLSLLSRVMSSRLSRGTYNGGLLSTEAGTIARVIADATITLAGYLGESRLLNVTLIPSLFIAISSILATCYTYNSLY
;
A
#
# COMPACT_ATOMS: atom_id res chain seq x y z
N MET A 1 29.53 22.34 1.39
CA MET A 1 28.15 22.58 1.90
C MET A 1 28.00 23.92 2.66
N VAL A 2 28.33 25.08 2.05
CA VAL A 2 28.41 26.41 2.76
C VAL A 2 27.35 27.44 2.31
N ALA A 3 26.63 27.23 1.20
CA ALA A 3 25.87 28.31 0.55
C ALA A 3 24.43 28.58 1.04
N PHE A 4 23.81 27.73 1.87
CA PHE A 4 22.36 27.89 2.15
C PHE A 4 22.01 29.11 2.99
N GLY A 5 22.80 29.46 4.01
CA GLY A 5 22.52 30.63 4.85
C GLY A 5 22.63 31.96 4.10
N LYS A 6 23.50 32.03 3.09
CA LYS A 6 23.64 33.19 2.20
C LYS A 6 22.47 33.25 1.20
N LYS A 7 22.16 32.12 0.54
CA LYS A 7 20.99 31.96 -0.33
C LYS A 7 19.65 32.25 0.35
N LEU A 8 19.51 31.95 1.65
CA LEU A 8 18.31 32.29 2.43
C LEU A 8 18.17 33.81 2.56
N LYS A 9 19.26 34.50 2.92
CA LYS A 9 19.30 35.96 3.08
C LYS A 9 19.03 36.69 1.76
N ASP A 10 19.56 36.16 0.66
CA ASP A 10 19.39 36.75 -0.68
C ASP A 10 17.96 36.58 -1.24
N ARG A 11 17.17 35.62 -0.71
CA ARG A 11 15.78 35.36 -1.10
C ARG A 11 14.75 35.94 -0.12
N GLN A 12 15.19 36.57 0.96
CA GLN A 12 14.29 37.19 1.94
C GLN A 12 13.73 38.50 1.42
N ILE A 13 12.43 38.70 1.60
CA ILE A 13 11.78 39.98 1.36
C ILE A 13 12.25 40.95 2.44
N GLN A 14 12.76 42.12 2.04
CA GLN A 14 13.41 43.07 2.95
C GLN A 14 12.48 43.57 4.06
N GLU A 15 11.21 43.79 3.72
CA GLU A 15 10.16 44.24 4.64
C GLU A 15 9.86 43.20 5.74
N TRP A 16 10.04 41.91 5.46
CA TRP A 16 9.65 40.82 6.35
C TRP A 16 10.83 40.14 7.06
N GLN A 17 12.03 40.72 7.00
CA GLN A 17 13.26 40.14 7.55
C GLN A 17 13.14 39.70 9.01
N GLY A 18 12.38 40.43 9.84
CA GLY A 18 12.15 40.11 11.25
C GLY A 18 11.37 38.81 11.49
N TYR A 19 10.52 38.40 10.55
CA TYR A 19 9.58 37.29 10.71
C TYR A 19 10.12 35.96 10.19
N TYR A 20 11.18 35.96 9.39
CA TYR A 20 11.84 34.73 8.95
C TYR A 20 12.51 33.97 10.09
N ILE A 21 12.63 32.65 9.94
CA ILE A 21 13.42 31.80 10.85
C ILE A 21 14.85 32.29 10.95
N ASN A 22 15.34 32.48 12.18
CA ASN A 22 16.72 32.88 12.44
C ASN A 22 17.67 31.67 12.32
N TYR A 23 17.86 31.16 11.11
CA TYR A 23 18.65 29.96 10.84
C TYR A 23 20.10 30.07 11.34
N LYS A 24 20.69 31.26 11.31
CA LYS A 24 22.06 31.52 11.78
C LYS A 24 22.17 31.34 13.30
N LEU A 25 21.22 31.91 14.05
CA LEU A 25 21.14 31.75 15.51
C LEU A 25 20.94 30.27 15.87
N MET A 26 19.97 29.61 15.23
CA MET A 26 19.69 28.20 15.49
C MET A 26 20.93 27.33 15.21
N LYS A 27 21.61 27.53 14.08
CA LYS A 27 22.85 26.81 13.75
C LYS A 27 23.97 27.07 14.75
N LYS A 28 24.07 28.27 15.34
CA LYS A 28 25.05 28.57 16.38
C LYS A 28 24.74 27.79 17.67
N ARG A 29 23.46 27.75 18.07
CA ARG A 29 22.99 27.00 19.24
C ARG A 29 23.22 25.50 19.11
N VAL A 30 22.90 24.90 17.96
CA VAL A 30 23.18 23.48 17.69
C VAL A 30 24.68 23.15 17.84
N ARG A 31 25.58 24.08 17.47
CA ARG A 31 27.02 23.90 17.68
C ARG A 31 27.43 23.99 19.16
N GLN A 32 26.85 24.94 19.89
CA GLN A 32 27.11 25.11 21.33
C GLN A 32 26.65 23.89 22.14
N TYR A 33 25.46 23.35 21.85
CA TYR A 33 24.97 22.15 22.52
C TYR A 33 25.88 20.93 22.29
N ALA A 34 26.49 20.79 21.10
CA ALA A 34 27.45 19.72 20.84
C ALA A 34 28.69 19.84 21.74
N GLN A 35 29.27 21.03 21.82
CA GLN A 35 30.42 21.30 22.69
C GLN A 35 30.09 21.09 24.18
N GLN A 36 28.89 21.47 24.62
CA GLN A 36 28.45 21.32 26.01
C GLN A 36 28.18 19.86 26.41
N ILE A 37 27.74 19.03 25.46
CA ILE A 37 27.56 17.58 25.65
C ILE A 37 28.93 16.87 25.68
N GLU A 38 29.87 17.25 24.80
CA GLU A 38 31.24 16.73 24.79
C GLU A 38 31.99 17.04 26.10
N LEU A 39 31.78 18.22 26.68
CA LEU A 39 32.39 18.65 27.95
C LEU A 39 31.68 18.08 29.20
N GLY A 40 30.64 17.25 29.04
CA GLY A 40 29.88 16.67 30.16
C GLY A 40 29.07 17.68 31.00
N THR A 41 28.99 18.94 30.57
CA THR A 41 28.40 20.05 31.35
C THR A 41 26.87 20.11 31.33
N GLN A 42 26.19 19.41 30.41
CA GLN A 42 24.74 19.47 30.27
C GLN A 42 24.12 18.13 29.93
N ASP A 43 23.00 17.81 30.60
CA ASP A 43 22.25 16.59 30.35
C ASP A 43 21.51 16.65 29.00
N ARG A 44 21.53 15.53 28.26
CA ARG A 44 20.99 15.39 26.91
C ARG A 44 19.50 15.73 26.81
N ARG A 45 18.73 15.45 27.87
CA ARG A 45 17.29 15.82 27.95
C ARG A 45 17.07 17.33 27.99
N HIS A 46 17.98 18.06 28.62
CA HIS A 46 17.89 19.52 28.72
C HIS A 46 18.09 20.17 27.35
N VAL A 47 19.07 19.69 26.57
CA VAL A 47 19.34 20.15 25.20
C VAL A 47 18.14 19.95 24.28
N LEU A 48 17.50 18.78 24.32
CA LEU A 48 16.31 18.48 23.51
C LEU A 48 15.13 19.39 23.86
N LYS A 49 14.91 19.65 25.16
CA LYS A 49 13.84 20.53 25.66
C LYS A 49 14.09 22.00 25.29
N ASP A 50 15.32 22.47 25.46
CA ASP A 50 15.68 23.86 25.17
C ASP A 50 15.64 24.14 23.66
N PHE A 51 16.18 23.23 22.84
CA PHE A 51 16.09 23.34 21.38
C PHE A 51 14.66 23.26 20.87
N SER A 52 13.83 22.37 21.45
CA SER A 52 12.39 22.30 21.18
C SER A 52 11.69 23.63 21.42
N ARG A 53 11.88 24.23 22.60
CA ARG A 53 11.28 25.52 22.96
C ARG A 53 11.73 26.64 22.02
N MET A 54 13.01 26.66 21.67
CA MET A 54 13.55 27.65 20.73
C MET A 54 12.93 27.48 19.33
N LEU A 55 12.71 26.25 18.88
CA LEU A 55 12.06 25.96 17.61
C LEU A 55 10.58 26.37 17.63
N ASP A 56 9.86 26.04 18.71
CA ASP A 56 8.46 26.44 18.93
C ASP A 56 8.31 27.96 18.86
N ASN A 57 9.18 28.74 19.53
CA ASN A 57 9.17 30.21 19.47
C ASN A 57 9.42 30.76 18.05
N GLN A 58 10.25 30.09 17.24
CA GLN A 58 10.47 30.52 15.86
C GLN A 58 9.25 30.23 14.99
N ILE A 59 8.59 29.09 15.18
CA ILE A 59 7.36 28.72 14.47
C ILE A 59 6.24 29.67 14.84
N GLU A 60 6.04 29.96 16.12
CA GLU A 60 5.04 30.89 16.62
C GLU A 60 5.15 32.26 15.94
N LYS A 61 6.36 32.81 15.89
CA LYS A 61 6.64 34.09 15.22
C LYS A 61 6.25 34.08 13.74
N ILE A 62 6.57 33.00 13.02
CA ILE A 62 6.24 32.85 11.60
C ILE A 62 4.73 32.76 11.41
N VAL A 63 4.06 32.03 12.30
CA VAL A 63 2.64 31.74 12.25
C VAL A 63 1.80 32.97 12.54
N LEU A 64 2.12 33.73 13.59
CA LEU A 64 1.39 34.95 13.94
C LEU A 64 1.45 35.96 12.79
N PHE A 65 2.62 36.12 12.16
CA PHE A 65 2.78 36.96 10.99
C PHE A 65 1.98 36.45 9.78
N LEU A 66 1.99 35.13 9.54
CA LEU A 66 1.21 34.52 8.46
C LEU A 66 -0.30 34.80 8.62
N LEU A 67 -0.82 34.67 9.84
CA LEU A 67 -2.24 34.94 10.13
C LEU A 67 -2.60 36.41 9.93
N GLU A 68 -1.74 37.33 10.35
CA GLU A 68 -1.92 38.78 10.15
C GLU A 68 -2.00 39.13 8.65
N GLU A 69 -1.03 38.66 7.85
CA GLU A 69 -1.01 38.89 6.41
C GLU A 69 -2.18 38.23 5.67
N GLN A 70 -2.57 37.02 6.07
CA GLN A 70 -3.78 36.36 5.53
C GLN A 70 -5.03 37.20 5.80
N GLY A 71 -5.18 37.77 7.00
CA GLY A 71 -6.29 38.64 7.37
C GLY A 71 -6.32 39.93 6.55
N LEU A 72 -5.16 40.54 6.31
CA LEU A 72 -5.04 41.74 5.47
C LEU A 72 -5.44 41.45 4.02
N LEU A 73 -4.98 40.33 3.44
CA LEU A 73 -5.37 39.91 2.09
C LEU A 73 -6.87 39.60 2.00
N ALA A 74 -7.43 38.89 2.98
CA ALA A 74 -8.85 38.58 3.03
C ALA A 74 -9.71 39.86 3.08
N SER A 75 -9.36 40.82 3.95
CA SER A 75 -10.09 42.10 4.05
C SER A 75 -9.99 42.92 2.76
N ARG A 76 -8.85 42.89 2.07
CA ARG A 76 -8.71 43.54 0.75
C ARG A 76 -9.59 42.88 -0.31
N ILE A 77 -9.63 41.54 -0.35
CA ILE A 77 -10.50 40.80 -1.29
C ILE A 77 -11.98 41.11 -1.02
N GLU A 78 -12.39 41.18 0.24
CA GLU A 78 -13.76 41.51 0.65
C GLU A 78 -14.15 42.92 0.17
N LYS A 79 -13.33 43.94 0.45
CA LYS A 79 -13.57 45.32 -0.01
C LYS A 79 -13.64 45.44 -1.54
N LEU A 80 -12.77 44.71 -2.26
CA LEU A 80 -12.83 44.65 -3.72
C LEU A 80 -14.10 43.94 -4.20
N GLY A 81 -14.58 42.94 -3.46
CA GLY A 81 -15.85 42.26 -3.73
C GLY A 81 -17.07 43.17 -3.55
N GLU A 82 -17.07 44.05 -2.54
CA GLU A 82 -18.11 45.06 -2.37
C GLU A 82 -18.13 46.05 -3.55
N GLN A 83 -16.95 46.50 -3.99
CA GLN A 83 -16.81 47.35 -5.18
C GLN A 83 -17.25 46.62 -6.45
N HIS A 84 -16.94 45.32 -6.57
CA HIS A 84 -17.37 44.47 -7.67
C HIS A 84 -18.91 44.37 -7.75
N ASN A 85 -19.58 44.17 -6.60
CA ASN A 85 -21.03 44.08 -6.53
C ASN A 85 -21.71 45.42 -6.85
N ALA A 86 -21.16 46.54 -6.36
CA ALA A 86 -21.68 47.88 -6.69
C ALA A 86 -21.54 48.25 -8.18
N LEU A 87 -20.63 47.62 -8.91
CA LEU A 87 -20.42 47.80 -10.35
C LEU A 87 -21.33 46.90 -11.21
N GLN A 88 -22.19 46.06 -10.63
CA GLN A 88 -23.15 45.25 -11.38
C GLN A 88 -24.27 46.10 -12.03
N ASP A 89 -24.53 47.30 -11.50
CA ASP A 89 -25.66 48.14 -11.94
C ASP A 89 -25.32 49.08 -13.13
N GLU A 90 -24.05 49.48 -13.32
CA GLU A 90 -23.58 50.28 -14.49
C GLU A 90 -22.13 49.90 -14.88
N PRO A 91 -21.91 49.15 -15.98
CA PRO A 91 -20.58 48.67 -16.36
C PRO A 91 -19.77 49.73 -17.12
N GLU A 92 -18.90 50.45 -16.42
CA GLU A 92 -17.82 51.22 -17.05
C GLU A 92 -16.57 50.34 -17.26
N ILE A 93 -16.14 50.19 -18.51
CA ILE A 93 -14.94 49.39 -18.90
C ILE A 93 -13.68 49.85 -18.14
N ARG A 94 -13.55 51.14 -17.84
CA ARG A 94 -12.42 51.70 -17.07
C ARG A 94 -12.41 51.19 -15.62
N LYS A 95 -13.55 51.22 -14.94
CA LYS A 95 -13.68 50.75 -13.54
C LYS A 95 -13.45 49.24 -13.42
N ILE A 96 -13.87 48.45 -14.43
CA ILE A 96 -13.59 47.00 -14.51
C ILE A 96 -12.08 46.73 -14.65
N SER A 97 -11.39 47.52 -15.48
CA SER A 97 -9.93 47.40 -15.65
C SER A 97 -9.15 47.78 -14.38
N GLU A 98 -9.58 48.84 -13.68
CA GLU A 98 -8.99 49.27 -12.40
C GLU A 98 -9.18 48.22 -11.32
N LEU A 99 -10.38 47.63 -11.23
CA LEU A 99 -10.69 46.57 -10.28
C LEU A 99 -9.89 45.29 -10.54
N ARG A 100 -9.70 44.92 -11.82
CA ARG A 100 -8.86 43.79 -12.22
C ARG A 100 -7.40 44.00 -11.79
N GLU A 101 -6.87 45.20 -12.00
CA GLU A 101 -5.50 45.52 -11.59
C GLU A 101 -5.35 45.52 -10.05
N ALA A 102 -6.38 45.96 -9.33
CA ALA A 102 -6.43 45.87 -7.87
C ALA A 102 -6.44 44.41 -7.37
N TYR A 103 -7.20 43.51 -8.00
CA TYR A 103 -7.13 42.07 -7.71
C TYR A 103 -5.77 41.46 -8.07
N ARG A 104 -5.15 41.87 -9.18
CA ARG A 104 -3.78 41.43 -9.52
C ARG A 104 -2.75 41.87 -8.50
N ALA A 105 -2.86 43.09 -7.97
CA ALA A 105 -2.01 43.57 -6.90
C ALA A 105 -2.14 42.70 -5.63
N VAL A 106 -3.36 42.30 -5.27
CA VAL A 106 -3.59 41.32 -4.18
C VAL A 106 -2.94 39.97 -4.51
N GLY A 107 -3.01 39.51 -5.77
CA GLY A 107 -2.33 38.29 -6.20
C GLY A 107 -0.81 38.36 -6.10
N GLN A 108 -0.21 39.51 -6.41
CA GLN A 108 1.23 39.72 -6.23
C GLN A 108 1.64 39.69 -4.75
N ASP A 109 0.84 40.28 -3.87
CA ASP A 109 1.09 40.22 -2.43
C ASP A 109 0.89 38.80 -1.86
N LEU A 110 -0.07 38.04 -2.40
CA LEU A 110 -0.23 36.62 -2.08
C LEU A 110 0.98 35.78 -2.53
N LEU A 111 1.57 36.07 -3.70
CA LEU A 111 2.80 35.40 -4.15
C LEU A 111 3.99 35.66 -3.22
N LYS A 112 4.12 36.89 -2.72
CA LYS A 112 5.12 37.23 -1.69
C LYS A 112 4.90 36.37 -0.45
N LEU A 113 3.65 36.26 0.02
CA LEU A 113 3.30 35.47 1.20
C LEU A 113 3.58 33.97 1.00
N LEU A 114 3.22 33.40 -0.15
CA LEU A 114 3.53 32.02 -0.50
C LEU A 114 5.06 31.76 -0.50
N SER A 115 5.84 32.68 -1.07
CA SER A 115 7.30 32.61 -1.04
C SER A 115 7.86 32.70 0.39
N PHE A 116 7.27 33.53 1.24
CA PHE A 116 7.65 33.62 2.65
C PHE A 116 7.46 32.30 3.39
N VAL A 117 6.30 31.65 3.21
CA VAL A 117 6.01 30.36 3.84
C VAL A 117 6.97 29.27 3.33
N GLU A 118 7.24 29.24 2.01
CA GLU A 118 8.18 28.30 1.40
C GLU A 118 9.57 28.39 2.02
N ILE A 119 10.13 29.61 2.09
CA ILE A 119 11.48 29.86 2.63
C ILE A 119 11.57 29.42 4.11
N ASN A 120 10.54 29.72 4.90
CA ASN A 120 10.49 29.34 6.31
C ASN A 120 10.35 27.83 6.50
N ALA A 121 9.51 27.16 5.71
CA ALA A 121 9.37 25.70 5.74
C ALA A 121 10.70 25.00 5.39
N ILE A 122 11.42 25.47 4.38
CA ILE A 122 12.74 24.95 4.01
C ILE A 122 13.76 25.19 5.14
N GLY A 123 13.74 26.37 5.77
CA GLY A 123 14.60 26.72 6.88
C GLY A 123 14.39 25.82 8.10
N LEU A 124 13.13 25.57 8.48
CA LEU A 124 12.73 24.64 9.54
C LEU A 124 13.22 23.21 9.25
N ARG A 125 12.98 22.71 8.03
CA ARG A 125 13.45 21.39 7.60
C ARG A 125 14.97 21.24 7.74
N LYS A 126 15.72 22.24 7.28
CA LYS A 126 17.19 22.18 7.29
C LYS A 126 17.81 22.32 8.68
N ILE A 127 17.12 22.96 9.63
CA ILE A 127 17.62 23.04 11.00
C ILE A 127 17.34 21.74 11.76
N LEU A 128 16.17 21.15 11.54
CA LEU A 128 15.78 19.84 12.05
C LEU A 128 16.77 18.74 11.59
N LYS A 129 17.01 18.63 10.27
CA LYS A 129 18.01 17.70 9.71
C LYS A 129 19.42 17.93 10.26
N LYS A 130 19.79 19.19 10.53
CA LYS A 130 21.12 19.53 11.07
C LYS A 130 21.25 19.14 12.53
N PHE A 131 20.18 19.21 13.31
CA PHE A 131 20.15 18.74 14.69
C PHE A 131 20.32 17.22 14.72
N ASP A 132 19.51 16.48 13.98
CA ASP A 132 19.58 15.01 13.92
C ASP A 132 20.96 14.52 13.49
N LYS A 133 21.54 15.06 12.40
CA LYS A 133 22.87 14.66 11.92
C LYS A 133 23.98 14.88 12.95
N ARG A 134 23.83 15.87 13.84
CA ARG A 134 24.89 16.24 14.80
C ARG A 134 24.80 15.46 16.11
N PHE A 135 23.62 14.95 16.45
CA PHE A 135 23.40 14.25 17.71
C PHE A 135 22.97 12.78 17.55
N GLY A 136 22.85 12.29 16.30
CA GLY A 136 22.44 10.90 16.01
C GLY A 136 21.00 10.57 16.41
N TYR A 137 20.17 11.58 16.68
CA TYR A 137 18.79 11.38 17.16
C TYR A 137 17.75 11.36 16.03
N ARG A 138 16.62 10.70 16.30
CA ARG A 138 15.34 10.91 15.60
C ARG A 138 14.58 12.11 16.21
N PHE A 139 15.26 13.22 16.48
CA PHE A 139 14.60 14.38 17.12
C PHE A 139 13.57 15.00 16.19
N THR A 140 13.84 15.08 14.89
CA THR A 140 12.86 15.52 13.89
C THR A 140 11.58 14.69 13.98
N ASP A 141 11.69 13.37 14.07
CA ASP A 141 10.52 12.49 14.14
C ASP A 141 9.72 12.70 15.42
N TYR A 142 10.40 12.78 16.57
CA TYR A 142 9.75 13.07 17.85
C TYR A 142 9.07 14.45 17.83
N TYR A 143 9.77 15.47 17.35
CA TYR A 143 9.31 16.85 17.34
C TYR A 143 8.10 17.00 16.40
N VAL A 144 8.20 16.48 15.18
CA VAL A 144 7.10 16.49 14.21
C VAL A 144 5.93 15.64 14.70
N LYS A 145 6.13 14.43 15.21
CA LYS A 145 5.03 13.57 15.72
C LYS A 145 4.25 14.21 16.86
N THR A 146 4.95 14.83 17.82
CA THR A 146 4.33 15.46 19.00
C THR A 146 3.59 16.75 18.67
N ARG A 147 4.08 17.54 17.70
CA ARG A 147 3.39 18.77 17.27
C ARG A 147 2.39 18.53 16.14
N ALA A 148 2.63 17.65 15.18
CA ALA A 148 1.77 17.52 13.99
C ALA A 148 0.35 17.05 14.32
N ASN A 149 0.13 16.33 15.43
CA ASN A 149 -1.18 15.78 15.82
C ASN A 149 -1.85 16.55 16.98
N HIS A 150 -1.25 17.62 17.49
CA HIS A 150 -1.81 18.38 18.60
C HIS A 150 -2.82 19.43 18.12
N PRO A 151 -4.00 19.58 18.75
CA PRO A 151 -5.06 20.49 18.30
C PRO A 151 -4.66 21.97 18.27
N TYR A 152 -3.69 22.37 19.10
CA TYR A 152 -3.16 23.74 19.17
C TYR A 152 -1.82 23.90 18.44
N SER A 153 -1.50 23.01 17.50
CA SER A 153 -0.21 23.02 16.84
C SER A 153 -0.07 24.14 15.81
N GLN A 154 0.75 25.12 16.15
CA GLN A 154 1.18 26.19 15.24
C GLN A 154 1.97 25.64 14.04
N LEU A 155 2.60 24.46 14.19
CA LEU A 155 3.35 23.80 13.12
C LEU A 155 2.47 23.43 11.91
N GLN A 156 1.19 23.11 12.14
CA GLN A 156 0.24 22.80 11.07
C GLN A 156 -0.04 24.01 10.18
N GLN A 157 -0.04 25.22 10.72
CA GLN A 157 -0.39 26.42 9.95
C GLN A 157 0.69 26.76 8.90
N VAL A 158 1.96 26.50 9.21
CA VAL A 158 3.09 26.66 8.27
C VAL A 158 3.16 25.54 7.23
N PHE A 159 2.69 24.33 7.54
CA PHE A 159 2.89 23.15 6.69
C PHE A 159 1.67 22.68 5.88
N LYS A 160 0.46 22.86 6.41
CA LYS A 160 -0.80 22.56 5.71
C LYS A 160 -1.38 23.78 5.00
N HIS A 161 -0.76 24.95 5.15
CA HIS A 161 -1.17 26.20 4.49
C HIS A 161 -2.65 26.52 4.70
N VAL A 162 -3.15 26.22 5.92
CA VAL A 162 -4.56 26.38 6.28
C VAL A 162 -4.96 27.84 6.07
N GLY A 163 -6.04 28.08 5.31
CA GLY A 163 -6.51 29.42 4.97
C GLY A 163 -6.00 29.98 3.63
N LEU A 164 -4.75 29.68 3.22
CA LEU A 164 -4.20 30.17 1.94
C LEU A 164 -4.98 29.65 0.73
N GLY A 165 -5.43 28.39 0.77
CA GLY A 165 -6.23 27.82 -0.32
C GLY A 165 -7.57 28.53 -0.53
N ALA A 166 -8.20 29.03 0.55
CA ALA A 166 -9.44 29.79 0.47
C ALA A 166 -9.20 31.18 -0.15
N VAL A 167 -8.10 31.85 0.21
CA VAL A 167 -7.69 33.14 -0.38
C VAL A 167 -7.37 32.98 -1.87
N VAL A 168 -6.62 31.93 -2.24
CA VAL A 168 -6.33 31.57 -3.64
C VAL A 168 -7.61 31.31 -4.43
N GLY A 169 -8.54 30.53 -3.86
CA GLY A 169 -9.82 30.22 -4.49
C GLY A 169 -10.70 31.46 -4.69
N ALA A 170 -10.82 32.30 -3.67
CA ALA A 170 -11.59 33.54 -3.74
C ALA A 170 -11.01 34.50 -4.80
N LEU A 171 -9.69 34.67 -4.81
CA LEU A 171 -9.01 35.53 -5.79
C LEU A 171 -9.17 35.00 -7.23
N SER A 172 -8.96 33.69 -7.43
CA SER A 172 -9.07 33.06 -8.75
C SER A 172 -10.48 33.16 -9.31
N ARG A 173 -11.51 32.99 -8.46
CA ARG A 173 -12.92 33.14 -8.84
C ARG A 173 -13.24 34.57 -9.27
N ASN A 174 -12.86 35.57 -8.47
CA ASN A 174 -13.18 36.98 -8.77
C ASN A 174 -12.45 37.49 -10.02
N LEU A 175 -11.19 37.07 -10.25
CA LEU A 175 -10.45 37.41 -11.46
C LEU A 175 -11.06 36.77 -12.72
N HIS A 176 -11.56 35.53 -12.60
CA HIS A 176 -12.22 34.84 -13.70
C HIS A 176 -13.56 35.51 -14.08
N GLU A 177 -14.37 35.88 -13.09
CA GLU A 177 -15.66 36.55 -13.30
C GLU A 177 -15.53 37.93 -13.96
N LEU A 178 -14.45 38.66 -13.64
CA LEU A 178 -14.11 39.93 -14.30
C LEU A 178 -13.65 39.77 -15.75
N GLN A 179 -13.18 38.58 -16.13
CA GLN A 179 -12.65 38.30 -17.46
C GLN A 179 -13.76 38.00 -18.48
N ASP A 180 -14.81 37.29 -18.08
CA ASP A 180 -15.98 37.01 -18.93
C ASP A 180 -16.71 38.30 -19.37
N ARG A 181 -16.66 39.36 -18.54
CA ARG A 181 -17.29 40.65 -18.84
C ARG A 181 -16.53 41.52 -19.85
N GLN A 182 -15.28 41.20 -20.18
CA GLN A 182 -14.48 41.97 -21.15
C GLN A 182 -14.75 41.57 -22.62
N GLY A 183 -15.55 40.51 -22.84
CA GLY A 183 -15.91 40.00 -24.17
C GLY A 183 -16.99 40.80 -24.93
N SER A 184 -17.52 41.91 -24.40
CA SER A 184 -18.56 42.71 -25.06
C SER A 184 -18.09 44.07 -25.59
N SER A 185 -16.88 44.14 -26.13
CA SER A 185 -16.50 45.23 -27.04
C SER A 185 -16.65 44.77 -28.49
N TYR A 186 -17.58 45.39 -29.21
CA TYR A 186 -17.89 45.21 -30.63
C TYR A 186 -16.66 44.91 -31.51
N LEU A 187 -16.37 43.64 -31.79
CA LEU A 187 -15.51 43.19 -32.88
C LEU A 187 -15.97 41.81 -33.36
N SER A 188 -16.02 41.67 -34.68
CA SER A 188 -16.63 40.58 -35.44
C SER A 188 -16.11 39.20 -35.05
N ILE A 189 -17.04 38.23 -34.97
CA ILE A 189 -16.84 36.81 -34.60
C ILE A 189 -15.90 36.04 -35.56
N TYR A 190 -15.46 36.66 -36.67
CA TYR A 190 -14.65 36.00 -37.70
C TYR A 190 -13.15 36.30 -37.64
N ASP A 191 -12.70 37.22 -36.78
CA ASP A 191 -11.28 37.57 -36.68
C ASP A 191 -10.65 36.97 -35.40
N GLN A 192 -10.06 35.77 -35.57
CA GLN A 192 -9.07 35.06 -34.72
C GLN A 192 -9.53 33.95 -33.74
N PRO A 193 -8.70 32.87 -33.62
CA PRO A 193 -9.06 31.65 -32.91
C PRO A 193 -8.91 31.80 -31.39
N THR A 194 -9.74 31.04 -30.68
CA THR A 194 -9.82 30.90 -29.22
C THR A 194 -8.47 30.80 -28.52
N LEU A 195 -8.11 31.80 -27.72
CA LEU A 195 -7.05 31.71 -26.71
C LEU A 195 -7.69 31.52 -25.32
N PRO A 196 -7.32 30.49 -24.55
CA PRO A 196 -7.64 30.42 -23.14
C PRO A 196 -6.71 31.39 -22.41
N LEU A 197 -7.07 32.67 -22.33
CA LEU A 197 -6.32 33.62 -21.53
C LEU A 197 -6.64 33.33 -20.05
N GLN A 198 -5.89 32.47 -19.38
CA GLN A 198 -5.81 32.51 -17.91
C GLN A 198 -4.95 33.72 -17.53
N ASP A 199 -5.37 34.50 -16.53
CA ASP A 199 -4.58 35.65 -16.08
C ASP A 199 -3.20 35.15 -15.58
N PRO A 200 -2.06 35.70 -16.04
CA PRO A 200 -0.72 35.17 -15.73
C PRO A 200 -0.42 35.15 -14.22
N VAL A 201 -1.11 35.99 -13.44
CA VAL A 201 -1.01 35.97 -11.98
C VAL A 201 -1.57 34.66 -11.41
N ILE A 202 -2.65 34.11 -11.97
CA ILE A 202 -3.26 32.85 -11.53
C ILE A 202 -2.30 31.67 -11.77
N ASP A 203 -1.67 31.62 -12.95
CA ASP A 203 -0.69 30.58 -13.27
C ASP A 203 0.52 30.64 -12.34
N SER A 204 1.01 31.84 -12.04
CA SER A 204 2.11 32.03 -11.09
C SER A 204 1.73 31.63 -9.66
N ILE A 205 0.48 31.87 -9.24
CA ILE A 205 -0.05 31.43 -7.94
C ILE A 205 -0.13 29.92 -7.89
N LYS A 206 -0.67 29.28 -8.94
CA LYS A 206 -0.75 27.82 -9.04
C LYS A 206 0.63 27.17 -8.97
N ALA A 207 1.59 27.67 -9.75
CA ALA A 207 2.97 27.21 -9.70
C ALA A 207 3.63 27.42 -8.31
N ALA A 208 3.32 28.54 -7.63
CA ALA A 208 3.80 28.78 -6.27
C ALA A 208 3.18 27.81 -5.25
N VAL A 209 1.87 27.52 -5.35
CA VAL A 209 1.17 26.55 -4.51
C VAL A 209 1.71 25.13 -4.74
N ASP A 210 1.97 24.74 -5.98
CA ASP A 210 2.54 23.41 -6.30
C ASP A 210 3.97 23.26 -5.74
N ARG A 211 4.83 24.28 -5.90
CA ARG A 211 6.18 24.31 -5.30
C ARG A 211 6.13 24.24 -3.78
N LEU A 212 5.19 24.96 -3.17
CA LEU A 212 5.00 25.00 -1.74
C LEU A 212 4.52 23.64 -1.21
N THR A 213 3.57 23.01 -1.91
CA THR A 213 3.04 21.67 -1.61
C THR A 213 4.16 20.63 -1.67
N ASN A 214 4.99 20.63 -2.72
CA ASN A 214 6.16 19.76 -2.80
C ASN A 214 7.18 20.03 -1.67
N SER A 215 7.32 21.30 -1.28
CA SER A 215 8.21 21.73 -0.19
C SER A 215 7.66 21.47 1.23
N THR A 216 6.38 21.16 1.41
CA THR A 216 5.83 20.76 2.72
C THR A 216 5.45 19.29 2.79
N ASN A 217 5.22 18.64 1.64
CA ASN A 217 4.98 17.20 1.53
C ASN A 217 6.09 16.35 2.13
N PHE A 218 7.36 16.79 2.08
CA PHE A 218 8.48 16.09 2.74
C PHE A 218 8.32 15.95 4.27
N LEU A 219 7.62 16.86 4.94
CA LEU A 219 7.43 16.81 6.40
C LEU A 219 6.09 16.18 6.80
N ASN A 220 5.07 16.25 5.94
CA ASN A 220 3.93 15.31 6.02
C ASN A 220 4.43 13.88 5.84
N PHE A 221 5.38 13.67 4.93
CA PHE A 221 6.09 12.42 4.74
C PHE A 221 6.87 12.06 6.01
N LEU A 222 7.71 12.93 6.60
CA LEU A 222 8.40 12.58 7.87
C LEU A 222 7.45 12.36 9.06
N GLY A 223 6.31 13.05 9.13
CA GLY A 223 5.27 12.81 10.14
C GLY A 223 4.54 11.48 9.96
N GLN A 224 4.40 11.00 8.71
CA GLN A 224 3.82 9.70 8.36
C GLN A 224 4.86 8.56 8.26
N HIS A 225 6.15 8.88 8.10
CA HIS A 225 7.25 7.96 7.75
C HIS A 225 8.34 7.85 8.83
N ALA A 226 8.05 8.13 10.10
CA ALA A 226 8.95 7.87 11.24
C ALA A 226 9.37 6.38 11.44
N LEU A 227 9.05 5.50 10.49
CA LEU A 227 9.41 4.07 10.45
C LEU A 227 10.33 3.68 9.28
N ILE A 228 10.72 4.60 8.39
CA ILE A 228 11.60 4.26 7.26
C ILE A 228 12.93 4.99 7.41
N MET A 229 13.96 4.23 7.73
CA MET A 229 15.35 4.65 7.79
C MET A 229 15.80 5.18 6.40
N GLN A 230 16.57 6.26 6.40
CA GLN A 230 17.03 7.01 5.23
C GLN A 230 17.84 6.17 4.24
N GLU A 231 17.57 6.38 2.94
CA GLU A 231 18.59 6.36 1.88
C GLU A 231 18.69 7.79 1.30
N GLU A 232 19.86 8.12 0.78
CA GLU A 232 20.31 9.47 0.44
C GLU A 232 19.44 10.16 -0.62
N LEU A 233 19.34 11.50 -0.53
CA LEU A 233 18.78 12.30 -1.62
C LEU A 233 19.84 12.38 -2.73
N PRO A 234 19.54 11.98 -3.98
CA PRO A 234 20.43 12.20 -5.09
C PRO A 234 20.59 13.70 -5.37
N THR A 235 21.76 14.07 -5.88
CA THR A 235 22.04 15.42 -6.39
C THR A 235 21.20 15.72 -7.64
N PRO A 236 20.93 17.00 -7.97
CA PRO A 236 20.02 17.38 -9.06
C PRO A 236 20.52 17.07 -10.48
N SER A 237 21.53 16.20 -10.63
CA SER A 237 21.99 15.64 -11.89
C SER A 237 21.47 14.23 -12.17
N GLU A 238 20.75 13.59 -11.23
CA GLU A 238 20.24 12.20 -11.36
C GLU A 238 18.73 12.10 -11.55
N GLU A 239 17.99 13.22 -11.63
CA GLU A 239 16.53 13.26 -11.89
C GLU A 239 16.11 12.80 -13.31
N HIS A 240 17.03 12.22 -14.10
CA HIS A 240 16.73 11.71 -15.45
C HIS A 240 16.97 10.21 -15.63
N VAL A 241 17.31 9.45 -14.59
CA VAL A 241 17.60 8.01 -14.76
C VAL A 241 16.53 7.08 -14.16
N ASP A 242 15.76 7.49 -13.15
CA ASP A 242 14.85 6.57 -12.43
C ASP A 242 13.45 6.36 -13.03
N ASP A 243 13.04 7.11 -14.05
CA ASP A 243 11.74 6.92 -14.73
C ASP A 243 11.79 5.77 -15.78
N GLU A 244 12.96 5.16 -16.04
CA GLU A 244 13.10 4.08 -17.05
C GLU A 244 12.64 2.69 -16.57
N SER A 245 12.58 2.44 -15.26
CA SER A 245 12.24 1.12 -14.68
C SER A 245 10.73 0.85 -14.57
N TYR A 246 9.90 1.91 -14.57
CA TYR A 246 8.46 1.78 -14.45
C TYR A 246 7.79 1.55 -15.81
N GLN A 247 7.32 0.33 -16.03
CA GLN A 247 6.57 -0.02 -17.24
C GLN A 247 5.15 -0.42 -16.89
N PHE A 248 4.20 0.47 -17.21
CA PHE A 248 2.77 0.28 -16.95
C PHE A 248 2.23 -1.05 -17.50
N MET A 249 2.67 -1.44 -18.70
CA MET A 249 2.21 -2.69 -19.34
C MET A 249 2.63 -3.94 -18.56
N SER A 250 3.86 -3.98 -18.02
CA SER A 250 4.32 -5.09 -17.18
C SER A 250 3.56 -5.15 -15.85
N LEU A 251 3.19 -4.01 -15.26
CA LEU A 251 2.28 -3.97 -14.10
C LEU A 251 0.89 -4.50 -14.46
N LEU A 252 0.32 -4.08 -15.61
CA LEU A 252 -0.98 -4.55 -16.08
C LEU A 252 -1.00 -6.07 -16.29
N LEU A 253 0.06 -6.64 -16.87
CA LEU A 253 0.20 -8.09 -17.03
C LEU A 253 0.26 -8.83 -15.68
N ASN A 254 0.96 -8.29 -14.68
CA ASN A 254 0.96 -8.85 -13.31
C ASN A 254 -0.44 -8.81 -12.67
N LEU A 255 -1.19 -7.72 -12.86
CA LEU A 255 -2.56 -7.61 -12.38
C LEU A 255 -3.50 -8.57 -13.13
N ALA A 256 -3.35 -8.70 -14.45
CA ALA A 256 -4.10 -9.63 -15.28
C ALA A 256 -3.84 -11.09 -14.90
N ASN A 257 -2.58 -11.46 -14.60
CA ASN A 257 -2.23 -12.79 -14.07
C ASN A 257 -3.01 -13.10 -12.80
N THR A 258 -3.03 -12.14 -11.86
CA THR A 258 -3.72 -12.30 -10.58
C THR A 258 -5.23 -12.44 -10.77
N PHE A 259 -5.81 -11.60 -11.61
CA PHE A 259 -7.23 -11.66 -11.97
C PHE A 259 -7.60 -13.02 -12.58
N LEU A 260 -6.83 -13.47 -13.59
CA LEU A 260 -7.10 -14.73 -14.29
C LEU A 260 -6.90 -15.95 -13.37
N TYR A 261 -5.90 -15.91 -12.48
CA TYR A 261 -5.70 -16.94 -11.46
C TYR A 261 -6.86 -17.02 -10.47
N MET A 262 -7.47 -15.89 -10.11
CA MET A 262 -8.65 -15.88 -9.25
C MET A 262 -9.88 -16.43 -9.95
N ILE A 263 -10.08 -16.10 -11.23
CA ILE A 263 -11.12 -16.75 -12.04
C ILE A 263 -10.88 -18.27 -12.03
N ASN A 264 -9.66 -18.72 -12.32
CA ASN A 264 -9.31 -20.14 -12.37
C ASN A 264 -9.64 -20.90 -11.07
N THR A 265 -9.38 -20.25 -9.93
CA THR A 265 -9.63 -20.84 -8.61
C THR A 265 -11.13 -21.02 -8.36
N TYR A 266 -11.93 -19.98 -8.63
CA TYR A 266 -13.33 -19.89 -8.20
C TYR A 266 -14.37 -20.26 -9.28
N ILE A 267 -13.98 -20.34 -10.55
CA ILE A 267 -14.88 -20.75 -11.66
C ILE A 267 -15.45 -22.15 -11.46
N ILE A 268 -14.78 -23.01 -10.70
CA ILE A 268 -15.24 -24.38 -10.49
C ILE A 268 -16.18 -24.53 -9.29
N VAL A 269 -16.24 -23.52 -8.40
CA VAL A 269 -16.91 -23.64 -7.10
C VAL A 269 -18.39 -23.98 -7.25
N PRO A 270 -19.16 -23.35 -8.16
CA PRO A 270 -20.58 -23.69 -8.32
C PRO A 270 -20.86 -25.12 -8.77
N THR A 271 -19.88 -25.79 -9.39
CA THR A 271 -20.01 -27.13 -10.01
C THR A 271 -19.19 -28.20 -9.29
N ALA A 272 -18.46 -27.85 -8.21
CA ALA A 272 -17.44 -28.72 -7.63
C ALA A 272 -18.04 -29.98 -6.97
N ASP A 273 -19.22 -29.86 -6.37
CA ASP A 273 -19.99 -30.96 -5.79
C ASP A 273 -20.60 -31.85 -6.89
N ASP A 274 -21.28 -31.27 -7.87
CA ASP A 274 -21.83 -32.00 -9.03
C ASP A 274 -20.76 -32.80 -9.78
N TYR A 275 -19.57 -32.22 -9.95
CA TYR A 275 -18.46 -32.90 -10.61
C TYR A 275 -17.90 -34.05 -9.76
N SER A 276 -17.84 -33.88 -8.43
CA SER A 276 -17.44 -34.95 -7.51
C SER A 276 -18.42 -36.12 -7.57
N ILE A 277 -19.72 -35.85 -7.59
CA ILE A 277 -20.77 -36.86 -7.73
C ILE A 277 -20.66 -37.59 -9.08
N SER A 278 -20.42 -36.84 -10.16
CA SER A 278 -20.29 -37.39 -11.52
C SER A 278 -19.11 -38.35 -11.66
N LEU A 279 -18.07 -38.20 -10.84
CA LEU A 279 -16.89 -39.08 -10.77
C LEU A 279 -17.02 -40.20 -9.71
N GLY A 280 -18.19 -40.34 -9.09
CA GLY A 280 -18.49 -41.39 -8.11
C GLY A 280 -18.02 -41.10 -6.68
N ALA A 281 -17.76 -39.84 -6.33
CA ALA A 281 -17.39 -39.41 -4.97
C ALA A 281 -18.55 -38.69 -4.26
N ALA A 282 -18.45 -38.55 -2.94
CA ALA A 282 -19.44 -37.81 -2.15
C ALA A 282 -19.39 -36.29 -2.47
N PRO A 283 -20.51 -35.55 -2.37
CA PRO A 283 -20.55 -34.11 -2.66
C PRO A 283 -19.52 -33.31 -1.84
N THR A 284 -19.30 -33.71 -0.59
CA THR A 284 -18.37 -33.07 0.36
C THR A 284 -16.88 -33.25 0.01
N VAL A 285 -16.56 -34.11 -0.97
CA VAL A 285 -15.22 -34.20 -1.57
C VAL A 285 -14.90 -32.96 -2.41
N CYS A 286 -15.90 -32.10 -2.71
CA CYS A 286 -15.68 -30.79 -3.31
C CYS A 286 -14.66 -29.95 -2.53
N GLY A 287 -14.62 -30.07 -1.18
CA GLY A 287 -13.62 -29.40 -0.35
C GLY A 287 -12.19 -29.82 -0.73
N ILE A 288 -11.92 -31.11 -0.88
CA ILE A 288 -10.61 -31.60 -1.36
C ILE A 288 -10.32 -31.11 -2.78
N VAL A 289 -11.30 -31.12 -3.67
CA VAL A 289 -11.14 -30.65 -5.06
C VAL A 289 -10.80 -29.16 -5.10
N ILE A 290 -11.47 -28.34 -4.29
CA ILE A 290 -11.22 -26.91 -4.19
C ILE A 290 -9.85 -26.66 -3.54
N GLY A 291 -9.61 -27.27 -2.38
CA GLY A 291 -8.40 -27.08 -1.57
C GLY A 291 -7.11 -27.67 -2.13
N ALA A 292 -7.19 -28.61 -3.08
CA ALA A 292 -6.00 -29.14 -3.76
C ALA A 292 -5.13 -28.03 -4.39
N MET A 293 -5.75 -26.97 -4.93
CA MET A 293 -5.01 -25.81 -5.43
C MET A 293 -4.24 -25.09 -4.31
N ALA A 294 -4.90 -24.85 -3.17
CA ALA A 294 -4.28 -24.18 -2.03
C ALA A 294 -3.11 -25.00 -1.46
N VAL A 295 -3.25 -26.33 -1.37
CA VAL A 295 -2.18 -27.23 -0.92
C VAL A 295 -0.93 -27.09 -1.79
N ALA A 296 -1.08 -27.17 -3.11
CA ALA A 296 0.06 -27.02 -4.02
C ALA A 296 0.64 -25.60 -4.02
N GLN A 297 -0.20 -24.59 -3.77
CA GLN A 297 0.22 -23.20 -3.68
C GLN A 297 1.16 -22.93 -2.49
N VAL A 298 0.94 -23.54 -1.31
CA VAL A 298 1.81 -23.40 -0.13
C VAL A 298 3.27 -23.75 -0.43
N PHE A 299 3.48 -24.79 -1.24
CA PHE A 299 4.84 -25.21 -1.60
C PHE A 299 5.42 -24.40 -2.76
N SER A 300 4.61 -24.13 -3.79
CA SER A 300 5.08 -23.42 -4.98
C SER A 300 5.39 -21.95 -4.69
N SER A 301 4.63 -21.27 -3.83
CA SER A 301 4.84 -19.86 -3.47
C SER A 301 6.27 -19.58 -2.98
N VAL A 302 6.87 -20.47 -2.18
CA VAL A 302 8.22 -20.36 -1.66
C VAL A 302 9.24 -20.46 -2.81
N TYR A 303 9.04 -21.43 -3.70
CA TYR A 303 9.89 -21.62 -4.88
C TYR A 303 9.81 -20.43 -5.84
N PHE A 304 8.59 -19.97 -6.14
CA PHE A 304 8.35 -18.80 -6.98
C PHE A 304 8.90 -17.51 -6.36
N SER A 305 8.80 -17.35 -5.03
CA SER A 305 9.43 -16.24 -4.30
C SER A 305 10.95 -16.29 -4.43
N ALA A 306 11.55 -17.48 -4.35
CA ALA A 306 13.00 -17.65 -4.54
C ALA A 306 13.42 -17.37 -6.00
N TRP A 307 12.67 -17.87 -6.98
CA TRP A 307 12.96 -17.70 -8.41
C TRP A 307 12.81 -16.24 -8.86
N SER A 308 11.82 -15.53 -8.33
CA SER A 308 11.62 -14.10 -8.60
C SER A 308 12.72 -13.18 -8.06
N ASN A 309 13.67 -13.68 -7.25
CA ASN A 309 14.89 -12.92 -6.95
C ASN A 309 15.75 -12.67 -8.21
N LYS A 310 15.63 -13.51 -9.25
CA LYS A 310 16.50 -13.48 -10.44
C LYS A 310 15.79 -12.99 -11.70
N SER A 311 14.50 -13.28 -11.86
CA SER A 311 13.70 -12.88 -13.02
C SER A 311 12.22 -13.00 -12.69
N TYR A 312 11.42 -12.05 -13.15
CA TYR A 312 9.96 -12.07 -13.04
C TYR A 312 9.33 -12.75 -14.25
N PHE A 313 9.90 -12.60 -15.45
CA PHE A 313 9.34 -13.16 -16.67
C PHE A 313 9.31 -14.69 -16.66
N ARG A 314 10.41 -15.35 -16.27
CA ARG A 314 10.52 -16.81 -16.33
C ARG A 314 9.51 -17.54 -15.41
N PRO A 315 9.33 -17.14 -14.14
CA PRO A 315 8.27 -17.70 -13.30
C PRO A 315 6.87 -17.49 -13.89
N LEU A 316 6.56 -16.32 -14.45
CA LEU A 316 5.25 -16.03 -15.03
C LEU A 316 4.92 -16.89 -16.26
N VAL A 317 5.92 -17.14 -17.11
CA VAL A 317 5.80 -18.05 -18.25
C VAL A 317 5.56 -19.49 -17.76
N PHE A 318 6.37 -19.96 -16.81
CA PHE A 318 6.24 -21.30 -16.24
C PHE A 318 4.85 -21.50 -15.60
N SER A 319 4.40 -20.52 -14.80
CA SER A 319 3.07 -20.47 -14.21
C SER A 319 1.98 -20.66 -15.27
N SER A 320 2.03 -19.89 -16.36
CA SER A 320 1.01 -19.93 -17.41
C SER A 320 0.96 -21.28 -18.13
N VAL A 321 2.11 -21.91 -18.39
CA VAL A 321 2.19 -23.24 -19.01
C VAL A 321 1.62 -24.31 -18.08
N VAL A 322 1.98 -24.29 -16.79
CA VAL A 322 1.47 -25.25 -15.81
C VAL A 322 -0.04 -25.09 -15.61
N LEU A 323 -0.55 -23.86 -15.56
CA LEU A 323 -1.99 -23.56 -15.45
C LEU A 323 -2.77 -24.02 -16.68
N PHE A 324 -2.21 -23.89 -17.88
CA PHE A 324 -2.78 -24.46 -19.10
C PHE A 324 -2.89 -26.00 -19.00
N LEU A 325 -1.81 -26.67 -18.61
CA LEU A 325 -1.79 -28.14 -18.47
C LEU A 325 -2.75 -28.63 -17.37
N GLY A 326 -2.78 -27.96 -16.21
CA GLY A 326 -3.66 -28.29 -15.10
C GLY A 326 -5.14 -28.19 -15.48
N ASN A 327 -5.52 -27.15 -16.23
CA ASN A 327 -6.88 -26.95 -16.72
C ASN A 327 -7.31 -27.98 -17.78
N ILE A 328 -6.39 -28.41 -18.65
CA ILE A 328 -6.65 -29.53 -19.57
C ILE A 328 -6.91 -30.81 -18.79
N LEU A 329 -6.06 -31.13 -17.80
CA LEU A 329 -6.24 -32.33 -16.99
C LEU A 329 -7.53 -32.29 -16.17
N TYR A 330 -7.89 -31.13 -15.63
CA TYR A 330 -9.18 -30.91 -14.99
C TYR A 330 -10.33 -31.27 -15.92
N ALA A 331 -10.37 -30.73 -17.14
CA ALA A 331 -11.45 -31.01 -18.08
C ALA A 331 -11.49 -32.47 -18.56
N LEU A 332 -10.32 -33.09 -18.77
CA LEU A 332 -10.22 -34.50 -19.21
C LEU A 332 -10.62 -35.51 -18.13
N ALA A 333 -10.64 -35.12 -16.85
CA ALA A 333 -10.97 -36.02 -15.75
C ALA A 333 -12.38 -36.63 -15.87
N TYR A 334 -13.31 -35.91 -16.51
CA TYR A 334 -14.67 -36.40 -16.77
C TYR A 334 -14.66 -37.56 -17.76
N ASP A 335 -14.00 -37.40 -18.91
CA ASP A 335 -13.95 -38.43 -19.95
C ASP A 335 -13.09 -39.64 -19.54
N LEU A 336 -12.09 -39.42 -18.68
CA LEU A 336 -11.27 -40.48 -18.08
C LEU A 336 -11.93 -41.14 -16.85
N ASN A 337 -13.06 -40.61 -16.39
CA ASN A 337 -13.81 -41.05 -15.21
C ASN A 337 -12.91 -41.28 -13.98
N SER A 338 -12.04 -40.32 -13.67
CA SER A 338 -11.05 -40.46 -12.60
C SER A 338 -10.89 -39.19 -11.77
N ILE A 339 -11.29 -39.28 -10.49
CA ILE A 339 -11.07 -38.22 -9.51
C ILE A 339 -9.58 -37.92 -9.27
N TRP A 340 -8.69 -38.90 -9.49
CA TRP A 340 -7.25 -38.67 -9.34
C TRP A 340 -6.72 -37.75 -10.44
N VAL A 341 -7.22 -37.88 -11.67
CA VAL A 341 -6.85 -36.96 -12.76
C VAL A 341 -7.37 -35.55 -12.45
N LEU A 342 -8.58 -35.44 -11.90
CA LEU A 342 -9.15 -34.18 -11.44
C LEU A 342 -8.24 -33.51 -10.40
N LEU A 343 -7.85 -34.26 -9.36
CA LEU A 343 -6.99 -33.76 -8.28
C LEU A 343 -5.59 -33.39 -8.78
N ILE A 344 -4.99 -34.18 -9.68
CA ILE A 344 -3.69 -33.84 -10.30
C ILE A 344 -3.81 -32.54 -11.11
N GLY A 345 -4.88 -32.37 -11.88
CA GLY A 345 -5.16 -31.13 -12.60
C GLY A 345 -5.24 -29.92 -11.65
N ARG A 346 -5.95 -30.06 -10.53
CA ARG A 346 -6.06 -29.02 -9.50
C ARG A 346 -4.74 -28.73 -8.79
N LEU A 347 -3.96 -29.77 -8.45
CA LEU A 347 -2.62 -29.61 -7.86
C LEU A 347 -1.69 -28.86 -8.82
N LEU A 348 -1.73 -29.17 -10.12
CA LEU A 348 -0.96 -28.44 -11.13
C LEU A 348 -1.42 -26.97 -11.22
N CYS A 349 -2.73 -26.71 -11.24
CA CYS A 349 -3.24 -25.34 -11.19
C CYS A 349 -2.72 -24.57 -9.95
N GLY A 350 -2.64 -25.21 -8.79
CA GLY A 350 -2.06 -24.61 -7.59
C GLY A 350 -0.55 -24.39 -7.68
N PHE A 351 0.19 -25.35 -8.29
CA PHE A 351 1.63 -25.24 -8.51
C PHE A 351 2.00 -24.10 -9.45
N GLY A 352 1.11 -23.74 -10.37
CA GLY A 352 1.25 -22.60 -11.25
C GLY A 352 0.96 -21.25 -10.59
N SER A 353 0.78 -21.15 -9.27
CA SER A 353 0.44 -19.88 -8.60
C SER A 353 1.60 -18.88 -8.57
N ALA A 354 1.54 -17.85 -9.42
CA ALA A 354 2.53 -16.78 -9.45
C ALA A 354 2.22 -15.62 -8.48
N ARG A 355 1.27 -15.78 -7.53
CA ARG A 355 0.84 -14.66 -6.67
C ARG A 355 1.96 -14.05 -5.83
N ALA A 356 2.89 -14.87 -5.35
CA ALA A 356 4.06 -14.38 -4.62
C ALA A 356 4.95 -13.49 -5.51
N VAL A 357 5.09 -13.85 -6.79
CA VAL A 357 5.83 -13.08 -7.80
C VAL A 357 5.12 -11.77 -8.10
N ASN A 358 3.80 -11.78 -8.33
CA ASN A 358 3.02 -10.57 -8.62
C ASN A 358 3.11 -9.54 -7.49
N ARG A 359 3.00 -10.00 -6.24
CA ARG A 359 3.14 -9.13 -5.06
C ARG A 359 4.54 -8.55 -4.93
N ARG A 360 5.55 -9.38 -5.20
CA ARG A 360 6.95 -8.93 -5.19
C ARG A 360 7.23 -7.92 -6.29
N TYR A 361 6.75 -8.16 -7.51
CA TYR A 361 6.89 -7.23 -8.63
C TYR A 361 6.35 -5.83 -8.27
N ILE A 362 5.19 -5.77 -7.61
CA ILE A 362 4.62 -4.50 -7.13
C ILE A 362 5.52 -3.84 -6.09
N SER A 363 6.12 -4.62 -5.18
CA SER A 363 7.05 -4.09 -4.18
C SER A 363 8.35 -3.58 -4.79
N ASP A 364 8.90 -4.29 -5.76
CA ASP A 364 10.28 -4.07 -6.24
C ASP A 364 10.30 -3.10 -7.42
N CYS A 365 9.34 -3.16 -8.34
CA CYS A 365 9.36 -2.43 -9.61
C CYS A 365 8.44 -1.20 -9.67
N VAL A 366 7.51 -1.05 -8.70
CA VAL A 366 6.58 0.08 -8.71
C VAL A 366 7.12 1.22 -7.84
N PRO A 367 7.24 2.44 -8.39
CA PRO A 367 7.65 3.63 -7.65
C PRO A 367 6.83 3.84 -6.38
N LEU A 368 7.49 4.26 -5.30
CA LEU A 368 6.85 4.44 -3.98
C LEU A 368 5.58 5.30 -4.03
N ARG A 369 5.53 6.33 -4.89
CA ARG A 369 4.38 7.23 -5.07
C ARG A 369 3.08 6.51 -5.48
N ILE A 370 3.18 5.44 -6.28
CA ILE A 370 2.04 4.71 -6.85
C ILE A 370 1.93 3.28 -6.34
N ARG A 371 2.87 2.82 -5.49
CA ARG A 371 2.90 1.45 -4.95
C ARG A 371 1.64 1.10 -4.16
N MET A 372 1.11 2.04 -3.38
CA MET A 372 -0.15 1.85 -2.66
C MET A 372 -1.32 1.61 -3.63
N GLN A 373 -1.40 2.39 -4.71
CA GLN A 373 -2.43 2.24 -5.73
C GLN A 373 -2.28 0.92 -6.49
N ALA A 374 -1.05 0.51 -6.81
CA ALA A 374 -0.78 -0.79 -7.45
C ALA A 374 -1.16 -1.97 -6.55
N SER A 375 -0.88 -1.90 -5.25
CA SER A 375 -1.31 -2.90 -4.26
C SER A 375 -2.84 -2.95 -4.12
N ALA A 376 -3.51 -1.79 -4.10
CA ALA A 376 -4.97 -1.72 -4.11
C ALA A 376 -5.56 -2.30 -5.42
N GLY A 377 -4.90 -2.05 -6.55
CA GLY A 377 -5.22 -2.65 -7.84
C GLY A 377 -5.10 -4.17 -7.83
N PHE A 378 -4.07 -4.73 -7.18
CA PHE A 378 -3.90 -6.19 -7.01
C PHE A 378 -5.04 -6.82 -6.19
N VAL A 379 -5.44 -6.17 -5.09
CA VAL A 379 -6.57 -6.63 -4.27
C VAL A 379 -7.86 -6.57 -5.07
N SER A 380 -8.10 -5.44 -5.76
CA SER A 380 -9.30 -5.25 -6.60
C SER A 380 -9.36 -6.27 -7.74
N ALA A 381 -8.25 -6.50 -8.44
CA ALA A 381 -8.14 -7.52 -9.47
C ALA A 381 -8.39 -8.93 -8.91
N SER A 382 -7.93 -9.21 -7.68
CA SER A 382 -8.22 -10.49 -7.03
C SER A 382 -9.71 -10.65 -6.76
N ALA A 383 -10.35 -9.67 -6.13
CA ALA A 383 -11.77 -9.68 -5.81
C ALA A 383 -12.67 -9.77 -7.05
N LEU A 384 -12.34 -9.00 -8.09
CA LEU A 384 -13.00 -9.08 -9.39
C LEU A 384 -12.89 -10.48 -10.00
N GLY A 385 -11.72 -11.13 -9.92
CA GLY A 385 -11.56 -12.50 -10.40
C GLY A 385 -12.39 -13.50 -9.60
N MET A 386 -12.50 -13.33 -8.28
CA MET A 386 -13.37 -14.16 -7.43
C MET A 386 -14.85 -14.02 -7.79
N ALA A 387 -15.29 -12.83 -8.23
CA ALA A 387 -16.65 -12.57 -8.70
C ALA A 387 -16.89 -13.13 -10.12
N CYS A 388 -15.95 -12.88 -11.03
CA CYS A 388 -16.05 -13.30 -12.43
C CYS A 388 -15.99 -14.81 -12.61
N GLY A 389 -15.31 -15.55 -11.73
CA GLY A 389 -15.25 -17.01 -11.77
C GLY A 389 -16.65 -17.66 -11.77
N PRO A 390 -17.41 -17.56 -10.67
CA PRO A 390 -18.77 -18.08 -10.60
C PRO A 390 -19.70 -17.50 -11.67
N ALA A 391 -19.55 -16.21 -12.03
CA ALA A 391 -20.34 -15.61 -13.10
C ALA A 391 -20.13 -16.32 -14.46
N LEU A 392 -18.88 -16.64 -14.81
CA LEU A 392 -18.56 -17.41 -16.01
C LEU A 392 -19.08 -18.84 -15.91
N ALA A 393 -18.94 -19.49 -14.75
CA ALA A 393 -19.46 -20.84 -14.52
C ALA A 393 -20.96 -20.95 -14.78
N GLY A 394 -21.74 -19.96 -14.33
CA GLY A 394 -23.19 -19.89 -14.55
C GLY A 394 -23.60 -19.73 -16.01
N VAL A 395 -22.73 -19.17 -16.86
CA VAL A 395 -22.95 -19.05 -18.31
C VAL A 395 -22.51 -20.32 -19.04
N LEU A 396 -21.48 -21.02 -18.54
CA LEU A 396 -20.87 -22.20 -19.14
C LEU A 396 -21.65 -23.50 -18.85
N GLN A 397 -22.97 -23.51 -19.07
CA GLN A 397 -23.84 -24.65 -18.76
C GLN A 397 -24.24 -25.49 -19.98
N THR A 398 -23.67 -25.22 -21.14
CA THR A 398 -24.01 -25.94 -22.38
C THR A 398 -23.52 -27.37 -22.37
N LYS A 399 -24.32 -28.30 -22.90
CA LYS A 399 -23.94 -29.72 -23.04
C LYS A 399 -23.82 -30.13 -24.50
N PHE A 400 -22.62 -30.48 -24.93
CA PHE A 400 -22.36 -31.04 -26.26
C PHE A 400 -21.13 -31.95 -26.24
N LYS A 401 -20.93 -32.74 -27.30
CA LYS A 401 -19.80 -33.65 -27.41
C LYS A 401 -19.08 -33.40 -28.74
N ILE A 402 -17.79 -33.13 -28.68
CA ILE A 402 -16.93 -33.01 -29.87
C ILE A 402 -15.98 -34.20 -29.86
N TRP A 403 -16.10 -35.07 -30.86
CA TRP A 403 -15.35 -36.33 -30.95
C TRP A 403 -15.55 -37.21 -29.69
N LYS A 404 -14.49 -37.40 -28.90
CA LYS A 404 -14.50 -38.16 -27.65
C LYS A 404 -14.53 -37.28 -26.40
N LEU A 405 -14.49 -35.95 -26.57
CA LEU A 405 -14.42 -35.00 -25.48
C LEU A 405 -15.82 -34.48 -25.12
N THR A 406 -16.17 -34.58 -23.85
CA THR A 406 -17.45 -34.11 -23.33
C THR A 406 -17.33 -32.67 -22.85
N PHE A 407 -18.19 -31.79 -23.37
CA PHE A 407 -18.31 -30.40 -22.95
C PHE A 407 -19.62 -30.27 -22.19
N ASN A 408 -19.54 -30.14 -20.87
CA ASN A 408 -20.68 -29.92 -19.97
C ASN A 408 -20.34 -28.81 -18.96
N GLN A 409 -21.25 -28.54 -18.03
CA GLN A 409 -21.05 -27.55 -16.99
C GLN A 409 -19.80 -27.78 -16.12
N ASP A 410 -19.36 -29.03 -15.97
CA ASP A 410 -18.20 -29.38 -15.14
C ASP A 410 -16.88 -29.23 -15.90
N THR A 411 -16.84 -29.56 -17.20
CA THR A 411 -15.61 -29.56 -18.00
C THR A 411 -15.34 -28.24 -18.73
N LEU A 412 -16.39 -27.48 -19.07
CA LEU A 412 -16.28 -26.20 -19.77
C LEU A 412 -15.41 -25.17 -19.05
N PRO A 413 -15.50 -25.01 -17.70
CA PRO A 413 -14.58 -24.16 -16.96
C PRO A 413 -13.10 -24.44 -17.26
N GLY A 414 -12.70 -25.73 -17.29
CA GLY A 414 -11.33 -26.13 -17.59
C GLY A 414 -10.92 -25.77 -19.02
N TRP A 415 -11.77 -26.04 -20.01
CA TRP A 415 -11.46 -25.70 -21.41
C TRP A 415 -11.33 -24.19 -21.65
N VAL A 416 -12.26 -23.40 -21.11
CA VAL A 416 -12.24 -21.95 -21.24
C VAL A 416 -10.99 -21.36 -20.58
N MET A 417 -10.67 -21.82 -19.37
CA MET A 417 -9.48 -21.36 -18.65
C MET A 417 -8.18 -21.79 -19.34
N ALA A 418 -8.11 -22.98 -19.93
CA ALA A 418 -6.95 -23.40 -20.71
C ALA A 418 -6.69 -22.43 -21.88
N VAL A 419 -7.73 -22.07 -22.63
CA VAL A 419 -7.60 -21.08 -23.72
C VAL A 419 -7.18 -19.71 -23.19
N ALA A 420 -7.79 -19.26 -22.09
CA ALA A 420 -7.46 -17.97 -21.48
C ALA A 420 -5.98 -17.90 -21.03
N TRP A 421 -5.43 -18.97 -20.47
CA TRP A 421 -4.01 -19.04 -20.09
C TRP A 421 -3.06 -19.02 -21.30
N VAL A 422 -3.45 -19.61 -22.43
CA VAL A 422 -2.67 -19.51 -23.68
C VAL A 422 -2.69 -18.09 -24.22
N VAL A 423 -3.86 -17.45 -24.24
CA VAL A 423 -3.98 -16.03 -24.66
C VAL A 423 -3.14 -15.13 -23.76
N TYR A 424 -3.21 -15.35 -22.44
CA TYR A 424 -2.37 -14.63 -21.47
C TYR A 424 -0.88 -14.89 -21.71
N LEU A 425 -0.46 -16.13 -21.95
CA LEU A 425 0.93 -16.48 -22.24
C LEU A 425 1.45 -15.76 -23.49
N ILE A 426 0.65 -15.73 -24.56
CA ILE A 426 1.00 -14.99 -25.78
C ILE A 426 1.13 -13.48 -25.47
N TRP A 427 0.17 -12.93 -24.73
CA TRP A 427 0.18 -11.52 -24.34
C TRP A 427 1.40 -11.15 -23.48
N LEU A 428 1.76 -12.03 -22.54
CA LEU A 428 2.94 -11.93 -21.69
C LEU A 428 4.23 -11.95 -22.53
N CYS A 429 4.38 -12.92 -23.45
CA CYS A 429 5.58 -13.06 -24.27
C CYS A 429 5.83 -11.85 -25.20
N ILE A 430 4.79 -11.16 -25.64
CA ILE A 430 4.90 -10.02 -26.56
C ILE A 430 5.19 -8.71 -25.80
N ASN A 431 4.51 -8.48 -24.68
CA ASN A 431 4.46 -7.16 -24.06
C ASN A 431 5.19 -7.06 -22.72
N PHE A 432 5.55 -8.18 -22.09
CA PHE A 432 6.29 -8.13 -20.84
C PHE A 432 7.74 -7.76 -21.11
N LYS A 433 8.21 -6.71 -20.45
CA LYS A 433 9.62 -6.33 -20.49
C LYS A 433 10.19 -6.42 -19.07
N GLU A 434 11.27 -7.17 -18.97
CA GLU A 434 11.95 -7.46 -17.71
C GLU A 434 12.60 -6.17 -17.18
N PRO A 435 12.40 -5.82 -15.90
CA PRO A 435 13.11 -4.70 -15.27
C PRO A 435 14.61 -4.98 -15.24
N SER A 436 15.43 -3.97 -15.50
CA SER A 436 16.89 -4.07 -15.37
C SER A 436 17.23 -4.28 -13.89
N HIS A 437 17.67 -5.49 -13.55
CA HIS A 437 18.36 -5.70 -12.28
C HIS A 437 19.78 -5.15 -12.45
N ASP A 438 20.06 -4.01 -11.83
CA ASP A 438 21.43 -3.66 -11.46
C ASP A 438 21.90 -4.78 -10.53
N THR A 439 22.54 -5.77 -11.14
CA THR A 439 23.26 -6.76 -10.36
C THR A 439 24.38 -5.95 -9.74
N GLU A 440 24.44 -5.91 -8.40
CA GLU A 440 25.68 -5.65 -7.68
C GLU A 440 26.68 -6.74 -8.15
N GLU A 441 27.22 -6.59 -9.35
CA GLU A 441 28.42 -7.26 -9.76
C GLU A 441 29.47 -6.75 -8.79
N ASN A 442 29.90 -7.64 -7.91
CA ASN A 442 31.07 -7.49 -7.08
C ASN A 442 32.11 -6.63 -7.80
N HIS A 443 32.30 -5.39 -7.35
CA HIS A 443 33.54 -4.67 -7.60
C HIS A 443 34.64 -5.44 -6.86
N MET A 444 35.09 -6.55 -7.47
CA MET A 444 36.40 -7.10 -7.21
C MET A 444 37.40 -6.04 -7.63
N PRO A 445 38.26 -5.53 -6.73
CA PRO A 445 39.39 -4.73 -7.15
C PRO A 445 40.20 -5.59 -8.10
N SER A 446 40.37 -5.10 -9.32
CA SER A 446 41.26 -5.66 -10.33
C SER A 446 42.61 -5.99 -9.69
N GLN A 447 42.93 -7.29 -9.69
CA GLN A 447 44.23 -7.82 -9.31
C GLN A 447 45.32 -7.17 -10.14
N SER A 448 46.20 -6.42 -9.49
CA SER A 448 47.57 -6.24 -9.96
C SER A 448 48.35 -7.52 -9.60
N ASN A 449 48.93 -8.14 -10.62
CA ASN A 449 49.90 -9.21 -10.49
C ASN A 449 51.01 -8.81 -9.51
N ASP A 450 51.26 -9.64 -8.50
CA ASP A 450 52.61 -9.98 -8.04
C ASP A 450 52.57 -11.33 -7.30
N GLU A 451 53.18 -12.31 -7.97
CA GLU A 451 53.99 -13.45 -7.53
C GLU A 451 53.62 -14.27 -6.26
N GLU A 452 53.37 -15.56 -6.54
CA GLU A 452 53.93 -16.75 -5.89
C GLU A 452 54.36 -16.66 -4.41
N ASN A 453 53.58 -17.28 -3.51
CA ASN A 453 53.98 -18.52 -2.83
C ASN A 453 53.03 -18.86 -1.67
N GLY A 454 52.76 -20.17 -1.50
CA GLY A 454 52.35 -20.70 -0.19
C GLY A 454 50.95 -21.30 -0.11
N ALA A 455 50.70 -22.35 -0.89
CA ALA A 455 49.76 -23.38 -0.47
C ALA A 455 50.39 -24.22 0.65
N LEU A 456 49.83 -24.15 1.88
CA LEU A 456 49.93 -25.04 3.06
C LEU A 456 49.73 -24.11 4.28
N GLU A 457 48.72 -24.19 5.15
CA GLU A 457 48.27 -25.28 6.03
C GLU A 457 46.81 -24.98 6.44
N LYS A 458 45.83 -25.85 6.19
CA LYS A 458 45.29 -26.80 7.19
C LYS A 458 45.38 -26.35 8.66
N GLY A 459 44.23 -25.89 9.16
CA GLY A 459 43.50 -26.58 10.22
C GLY A 459 43.92 -26.36 11.68
N LEU A 460 42.89 -26.35 12.51
CA LEU A 460 42.86 -26.53 13.97
C LEU A 460 43.01 -25.30 14.89
N ASN A 461 41.98 -25.17 15.74
CA ASN A 461 41.97 -24.71 17.13
C ASN A 461 41.58 -23.25 17.42
N GLN A 462 40.29 -23.08 17.73
CA GLN A 462 39.85 -22.32 18.92
C GLN A 462 39.81 -23.28 20.13
N PRO A 463 39.67 -22.83 21.41
CA PRO A 463 39.56 -21.46 21.95
C PRO A 463 40.35 -21.21 23.28
N LEU A 464 40.09 -20.03 23.89
CA LEU A 464 40.19 -19.66 25.33
C LEU A 464 41.48 -18.98 25.84
N LEU A 465 41.38 -17.70 26.23
CA LEU A 465 41.32 -17.27 27.64
C LEU A 465 41.16 -15.75 27.80
N ILE A 466 40.55 -15.38 28.92
CA ILE A 466 40.21 -14.05 29.41
C ILE A 466 41.31 -13.60 30.40
N THR A 467 41.58 -12.28 30.44
CA THR A 467 41.75 -11.39 31.63
C THR A 467 43.08 -10.63 31.80
N SER A 468 42.90 -9.30 31.97
CA SER A 468 43.52 -8.32 32.91
C SER A 468 44.88 -7.64 32.64
N GLU A 469 44.74 -6.30 32.53
CA GLU A 469 45.40 -5.20 33.29
C GLU A 469 46.70 -4.53 32.81
N ASP A 470 46.50 -3.24 32.46
CA ASP A 470 47.23 -2.00 32.84
C ASP A 470 48.73 -1.79 32.49
N LYS A 471 49.00 -0.77 31.63
CA LYS A 471 49.48 0.59 32.01
C LYS A 471 49.87 1.46 30.79
N VAL A 472 49.13 2.56 30.63
CA VAL A 472 49.55 3.98 30.66
C VAL A 472 50.78 4.48 29.84
N ASP A 473 50.46 5.43 28.94
CA ASP A 473 51.11 6.71 28.57
C ASP A 473 51.80 6.95 27.20
N GLU A 474 51.45 8.15 26.69
CA GLU A 474 52.08 9.05 25.70
C GLU A 474 51.70 9.00 24.21
N ASP A 475 50.73 9.86 23.88
CA ASP A 475 50.73 10.91 22.84
C ASP A 475 51.49 10.65 21.52
N ALA A 476 50.71 10.42 20.45
CA ALA A 476 50.99 11.00 19.13
C ALA A 476 49.70 11.04 18.30
N ASP A 477 49.32 12.25 17.90
CA ASP A 477 48.26 12.56 16.95
C ASP A 477 48.35 11.70 15.68
N GLN A 478 47.29 10.94 15.40
CA GLN A 478 46.93 10.62 14.02
C GLN A 478 45.43 10.34 13.92
N ASP A 479 44.73 11.31 13.32
CA ASP A 479 43.37 11.18 12.80
C ASP A 479 43.29 9.94 11.89
N CYS A 480 42.71 8.86 12.41
CA CYS A 480 42.16 7.78 11.60
C CYS A 480 40.66 7.72 11.85
N ASP A 481 39.90 8.15 10.83
CA ASP A 481 38.47 7.89 10.67
C ASP A 481 38.23 6.37 10.69
N GLU A 482 38.04 5.77 11.87
CA GLU A 482 37.35 4.50 11.99
C GLU A 482 35.85 4.76 11.92
N SER A 483 35.32 4.53 10.72
CA SER A 483 33.89 4.36 10.48
C SER A 483 33.36 3.24 11.40
N GLU A 484 32.65 3.62 12.46
CA GLU A 484 31.72 2.72 13.15
C GLU A 484 30.56 2.37 12.18
N GLU A 485 30.82 1.48 11.22
CA GLU A 485 29.75 0.73 10.58
C GLU A 485 29.17 -0.25 11.60
N ALA A 486 27.86 -0.16 11.84
CA ALA A 486 27.12 -1.19 12.56
C ALA A 486 27.43 -2.56 11.93
N PRO A 487 27.58 -3.64 12.73
CA PRO A 487 28.03 -4.93 12.21
C PRO A 487 27.16 -5.41 11.04
N GLU A 488 27.81 -5.87 9.97
CA GLU A 488 27.24 -6.29 8.68
C GLU A 488 26.13 -7.36 8.80
N GLU A 489 25.98 -8.01 9.95
CA GLU A 489 24.86 -8.92 10.25
C GLU A 489 23.49 -8.23 10.34
N SER A 490 23.45 -6.92 10.59
CA SER A 490 22.21 -6.16 10.69
C SER A 490 21.49 -5.93 9.35
N ARG A 491 22.20 -6.09 8.21
CA ARG A 491 21.72 -5.80 6.84
C ARG A 491 21.28 -7.03 6.03
N LYS A 492 21.48 -8.26 6.53
CA LYS A 492 21.21 -9.49 5.77
C LYS A 492 19.71 -9.87 5.71
N PRO A 493 19.18 -10.30 4.54
CA PRO A 493 17.80 -10.76 4.37
C PRO A 493 17.52 -12.03 5.17
N ALA A 494 16.25 -12.27 5.51
CA ALA A 494 15.84 -13.48 6.22
C ALA A 494 15.86 -14.69 5.27
N ASN A 495 16.88 -15.54 5.42
CA ASN A 495 17.10 -16.70 4.54
C ASN A 495 16.36 -17.97 5.01
N SER A 496 15.68 -17.93 6.17
CA SER A 496 14.96 -19.08 6.73
C SER A 496 13.68 -18.66 7.46
N PHE A 497 12.65 -19.51 7.41
CA PHE A 497 11.37 -19.30 8.10
C PHE A 497 11.54 -18.99 9.59
N GLY A 498 12.43 -19.70 10.30
CA GLY A 498 12.67 -19.48 11.73
C GLY A 498 13.26 -18.10 12.04
N SER A 499 14.17 -17.62 11.17
CA SER A 499 14.72 -16.27 11.29
C SER A 499 13.65 -15.21 11.00
N ALA A 500 12.82 -15.42 9.98
CA ALA A 500 11.73 -14.52 9.62
C ALA A 500 10.69 -14.43 10.74
N TYR A 501 10.27 -15.55 11.33
CA TYR A 501 9.30 -15.57 12.43
C TYR A 501 9.82 -14.89 13.71
N ARG A 502 11.12 -14.99 13.99
CA ARG A 502 11.76 -14.31 15.14
C ARG A 502 11.84 -12.79 14.95
N LEU A 503 11.88 -12.33 13.70
CA LEU A 503 11.85 -10.92 13.32
C LEU A 503 10.43 -10.31 13.36
N LEU A 504 9.37 -11.13 13.43
CA LEU A 504 7.99 -10.64 13.52
C LEU A 504 7.70 -10.04 14.89
N THR A 505 7.32 -8.77 14.92
CA THR A 505 6.79 -8.14 16.12
C THR A 505 5.45 -8.79 16.52
N PRO A 506 5.05 -8.70 17.80
CA PRO A 506 3.75 -9.21 18.25
C PRO A 506 2.58 -8.67 17.42
N SER A 507 2.63 -7.40 17.02
CA SER A 507 1.61 -6.77 16.18
C SER A 507 1.50 -7.44 14.79
N VAL A 508 2.63 -7.75 14.14
CA VAL A 508 2.59 -8.46 12.84
C VAL A 508 2.05 -9.88 12.98
N LYS A 509 2.36 -10.57 14.09
CA LYS A 509 1.80 -11.92 14.35
C LYS A 509 0.27 -11.87 14.47
N VAL A 510 -0.26 -10.87 15.16
CA VAL A 510 -1.71 -10.66 15.24
C VAL A 510 -2.29 -10.34 13.86
N GLN A 511 -1.68 -9.46 13.08
CA GLN A 511 -2.14 -9.17 11.71
C GLN A 511 -2.16 -10.41 10.81
N LEU A 512 -1.15 -11.29 10.92
CA LEU A 512 -1.15 -12.57 10.19
C LEU A 512 -2.26 -13.51 10.68
N LEU A 513 -2.57 -13.51 11.99
CA LEU A 513 -3.70 -14.26 12.54
C LEU A 513 -5.04 -13.72 12.04
N ILE A 514 -5.21 -12.40 11.97
CA ILE A 514 -6.40 -11.76 11.39
C ILE A 514 -6.53 -12.14 9.91
N TYR A 515 -5.42 -12.14 9.17
CA TYR A 515 -5.39 -12.53 7.76
C TYR A 515 -5.74 -14.01 7.57
N PHE A 516 -5.28 -14.86 8.49
CA PHE A 516 -5.67 -16.26 8.54
C PHE A 516 -7.17 -16.40 8.81
N MET A 517 -7.69 -15.71 9.82
CA MET A 517 -9.11 -15.74 10.21
C MET A 517 -10.00 -15.32 9.05
N LEU A 518 -9.74 -14.16 8.43
CA LEU A 518 -10.60 -13.67 7.35
C LEU A 518 -10.61 -14.62 6.15
N LYS A 519 -9.44 -15.19 5.78
CA LYS A 519 -9.36 -16.13 4.64
C LYS A 519 -10.00 -17.46 4.96
N TYR A 520 -9.89 -17.94 6.19
CA TYR A 520 -10.57 -19.14 6.64
C TYR A 520 -12.10 -18.99 6.52
N VAL A 521 -12.67 -17.93 7.10
CA VAL A 521 -14.12 -17.75 7.14
C VAL A 521 -14.68 -17.48 5.74
N MET A 522 -13.99 -16.69 4.92
CA MET A 522 -14.36 -16.51 3.50
C MET A 522 -14.36 -17.82 2.73
N GLU A 523 -13.32 -18.65 2.89
CA GLU A 523 -13.22 -19.90 2.14
C GLU A 523 -14.31 -20.88 2.56
N ILE A 524 -14.65 -20.98 3.85
CA ILE A 524 -15.81 -21.76 4.31
C ILE A 524 -17.08 -21.31 3.58
N LEU A 525 -17.40 -20.01 3.62
CA LEU A 525 -18.60 -19.48 2.97
C LEU A 525 -18.65 -19.77 1.47
N LEU A 526 -17.53 -19.60 0.76
CA LEU A 526 -17.46 -19.77 -0.69
C LEU A 526 -17.47 -21.24 -1.09
N SER A 527 -16.60 -22.07 -0.51
CA SER A 527 -16.42 -23.48 -0.88
C SER A 527 -17.61 -24.36 -0.49
N GLU A 528 -18.28 -24.09 0.64
CA GLU A 528 -19.44 -24.88 1.07
C GLU A 528 -20.76 -24.41 0.42
N SER A 529 -20.75 -23.25 -0.26
CA SER A 529 -21.97 -22.61 -0.76
C SER A 529 -22.79 -23.52 -1.68
N SER A 530 -22.16 -24.26 -2.59
CA SER A 530 -22.87 -25.15 -3.50
C SER A 530 -23.55 -26.29 -2.73
N VAL A 531 -22.83 -26.97 -1.83
CA VAL A 531 -23.36 -28.08 -1.03
C VAL A 531 -24.49 -27.62 -0.10
N ILE A 532 -24.30 -26.53 0.64
CA ILE A 532 -25.28 -26.03 1.62
C ILE A 532 -26.56 -25.56 0.93
N THR A 533 -26.44 -24.80 -0.16
CA THR A 533 -27.61 -24.23 -0.84
C THR A 533 -28.37 -25.27 -1.66
N THR A 534 -27.69 -26.27 -2.22
CA THR A 534 -28.33 -27.44 -2.83
C THR A 534 -29.10 -28.23 -1.77
N TYR A 535 -28.50 -28.50 -0.61
CA TYR A 535 -29.14 -29.30 0.46
C TYR A 535 -30.34 -28.59 1.13
N TYR A 536 -30.17 -27.34 1.56
CA TYR A 536 -31.21 -26.63 2.33
C TYR A 536 -32.26 -25.92 1.47
N PHE A 537 -31.90 -25.50 0.25
CA PHE A 537 -32.75 -24.63 -0.57
C PHE A 537 -33.05 -25.21 -1.97
N ASN A 538 -32.49 -26.37 -2.33
CA ASN A 538 -32.57 -26.94 -3.69
C ASN A 538 -32.14 -25.95 -4.77
N TRP A 539 -31.10 -25.16 -4.51
CA TRP A 539 -30.56 -24.25 -5.50
C TRP A 539 -29.93 -25.02 -6.67
N THR A 540 -30.08 -24.46 -7.86
CA THR A 540 -29.38 -24.95 -9.05
C THR A 540 -28.00 -24.32 -9.13
N THR A 541 -27.08 -24.95 -9.87
CA THR A 541 -25.74 -24.41 -10.18
C THR A 541 -25.81 -22.96 -10.69
N SER A 542 -26.83 -22.61 -11.48
CA SER A 542 -27.03 -21.24 -11.98
C SER A 542 -27.37 -20.26 -10.85
N THR A 543 -28.25 -20.65 -9.92
CA THR A 543 -28.61 -19.83 -8.75
C THR A 543 -27.40 -19.61 -7.84
N VAL A 544 -26.62 -20.66 -7.58
CA VAL A 544 -25.37 -20.59 -6.80
C VAL A 544 -24.37 -19.64 -7.47
N SER A 545 -24.20 -19.78 -8.79
CA SER A 545 -23.32 -18.92 -9.59
C SER A 545 -23.70 -17.45 -9.52
N ILE A 546 -25.01 -17.14 -9.63
CA ILE A 546 -25.52 -15.76 -9.50
C ILE A 546 -25.28 -15.22 -8.09
N PHE A 547 -25.56 -16.02 -7.05
CA PHE A 547 -25.33 -15.61 -5.67
C PHE A 547 -23.86 -15.24 -5.42
N LEU A 548 -22.92 -16.12 -5.81
CA LEU A 548 -21.49 -15.89 -5.63
C LEU A 548 -20.97 -14.72 -6.48
N ALA A 549 -21.47 -14.55 -7.71
CA ALA A 549 -21.13 -13.41 -8.55
C ALA A 549 -21.59 -12.09 -7.92
N CYS A 550 -22.83 -12.02 -7.43
CA CYS A 550 -23.37 -10.86 -6.72
C CYS A 550 -22.57 -10.58 -5.43
N LEU A 551 -22.25 -11.62 -4.66
CA LEU A 551 -21.43 -11.51 -3.46
C LEU A 551 -20.06 -10.88 -3.79
N GLY A 552 -19.35 -11.40 -4.80
CA GLY A 552 -18.06 -10.86 -5.22
C GLY A 552 -18.11 -9.45 -5.84
N LEU A 553 -19.19 -9.09 -6.55
CA LEU A 553 -19.36 -7.74 -7.09
C LEU A 553 -19.56 -6.67 -6.00
N THR A 554 -20.04 -7.06 -4.80
CA THR A 554 -20.20 -6.11 -3.68
C THR A 554 -18.89 -5.51 -3.18
N VAL A 555 -17.74 -6.13 -3.50
CA VAL A 555 -16.42 -5.65 -3.07
C VAL A 555 -16.09 -4.28 -3.64
N LEU A 556 -16.47 -4.01 -4.90
CA LEU A 556 -16.18 -2.74 -5.55
C LEU A 556 -16.82 -1.53 -4.85
N PRO A 557 -18.16 -1.46 -4.66
CA PRO A 557 -18.78 -0.33 -3.99
C PRO A 557 -18.33 -0.23 -2.53
N VAL A 558 -18.12 -1.35 -1.84
CA VAL A 558 -17.65 -1.37 -0.44
C VAL A 558 -16.26 -0.74 -0.32
N ASN A 559 -15.31 -1.14 -1.18
CA ASN A 559 -13.96 -0.59 -1.15
C ASN A 559 -13.94 0.91 -1.45
N ILE A 560 -14.80 1.39 -2.34
CA ILE A 560 -14.97 2.83 -2.60
C ILE A 560 -15.46 3.54 -1.34
N VAL A 561 -16.54 3.05 -0.72
CA VAL A 561 -17.13 3.67 0.49
C VAL A 561 -16.13 3.70 1.65
N VAL A 562 -15.43 2.59 1.89
CA VAL A 562 -14.43 2.50 2.96
C VAL A 562 -13.26 3.45 2.68
N GLY A 563 -12.75 3.45 1.45
CA GLY A 563 -11.59 4.27 1.07
C GLY A 563 -11.89 5.77 1.06
N SER A 564 -13.07 6.20 0.61
CA SER A 564 -13.40 7.63 0.47
C SER A 564 -14.05 8.24 1.70
N TYR A 565 -14.87 7.50 2.44
CA TYR A 565 -15.63 8.04 3.58
C TYR A 565 -15.10 7.55 4.92
N ILE A 566 -14.98 6.23 5.11
CA ILE A 566 -14.72 5.65 6.43
C ILE A 566 -13.27 5.88 6.87
N SER A 567 -12.30 5.68 5.97
CA SER A 567 -10.87 5.88 6.26
C SER A 567 -10.52 7.33 6.60
N ASN A 568 -11.31 8.30 6.14
CA ASN A 568 -11.15 9.71 6.49
C ASN A 568 -11.74 10.08 7.86
N MET A 569 -12.69 9.28 8.37
CA MET A 569 -13.40 9.55 9.62
C MET A 569 -12.86 8.77 10.81
N PHE A 570 -12.30 7.58 10.59
CA PHE A 570 -11.89 6.64 11.63
C PHE A 570 -10.44 6.18 11.44
N GLU A 571 -9.77 5.87 12.54
CA GLU A 571 -8.41 5.30 12.49
C GLU A 571 -8.45 3.83 12.03
N ASP A 572 -7.44 3.39 11.28
CA ASP A 572 -7.33 2.02 10.76
C ASP A 572 -7.59 0.93 11.82
N ARG A 573 -7.12 1.11 13.06
CA ARG A 573 -7.33 0.15 14.16
C ARG A 573 -8.79 0.03 14.61
N GLN A 574 -9.56 1.11 14.53
CA GLN A 574 -10.98 1.12 14.87
C GLN A 574 -11.76 0.40 13.78
N ILE A 575 -11.43 0.66 12.51
CA ILE A 575 -12.05 0.00 11.35
C ILE A 575 -11.72 -1.50 11.38
N LEU A 576 -10.48 -1.87 11.73
CA LEU A 576 -10.07 -3.26 11.89
C LEU A 576 -10.90 -3.98 12.95
N LEU A 577 -10.98 -3.46 14.18
CA LEU A 577 -11.73 -4.10 15.26
C LEU A 577 -13.25 -4.15 14.94
N ALA A 578 -13.81 -3.09 14.37
CA ALA A 578 -15.21 -3.06 13.97
C ALA A 578 -15.51 -4.11 12.89
N SER A 579 -14.63 -4.27 11.91
CA SER A 579 -14.79 -5.26 10.84
C SER A 579 -14.67 -6.69 11.39
N GLU A 580 -13.76 -6.96 12.33
CA GLU A 580 -13.67 -8.26 13.01
C GLU A 580 -14.96 -8.59 13.78
N LEU A 581 -15.54 -7.62 14.50
CA LEU A 581 -16.81 -7.80 15.20
C LEU A 581 -17.95 -8.08 14.22
N MET A 582 -17.99 -7.41 13.08
CA MET A 582 -19.00 -7.67 12.05
C MET A 582 -18.83 -9.05 11.40
N VAL A 583 -17.59 -9.53 11.18
CA VAL A 583 -17.33 -10.92 10.73
C VAL A 583 -17.85 -11.90 11.78
N PHE A 584 -17.55 -11.68 13.07
CA PHE A 584 -18.06 -12.51 14.15
C PHE A 584 -19.60 -12.55 14.18
N ILE A 585 -20.26 -11.41 14.05
CA ILE A 585 -21.73 -11.35 13.97
C ILE A 585 -22.24 -12.12 12.74
N GLY A 586 -21.60 -11.97 11.57
CA GLY A 586 -21.92 -12.74 10.37
C GLY A 586 -21.84 -14.25 10.58
N VAL A 587 -20.80 -14.73 11.27
CA VAL A 587 -20.64 -16.14 11.64
C VAL A 587 -21.77 -16.60 12.57
N VAL A 588 -22.08 -15.81 13.62
CA VAL A 588 -23.16 -16.13 14.57
C VAL A 588 -24.52 -16.20 13.89
N LEU A 589 -24.83 -15.25 13.01
CA LEU A 589 -26.10 -15.22 12.27
C LEU A 589 -26.23 -16.37 11.26
N SER A 590 -25.12 -16.96 10.83
CA SER A 590 -25.12 -18.07 9.87
C SER A 590 -25.51 -19.42 10.47
N PHE A 591 -25.49 -19.56 11.80
CA PHE A 591 -25.84 -20.82 12.47
C PHE A 591 -27.32 -21.17 12.30
N ASN A 592 -27.59 -22.47 12.12
CA ASN A 592 -28.92 -23.04 12.13
C ASN A 592 -29.26 -23.58 13.54
N ILE A 593 -29.88 -22.76 14.39
CA ILE A 593 -30.18 -23.12 15.79
C ILE A 593 -31.68 -23.00 16.13
N ILE A 594 -32.26 -21.79 16.01
CA ILE A 594 -33.55 -21.45 16.64
C ILE A 594 -34.73 -21.52 15.67
N PHE A 595 -34.52 -21.13 14.42
CA PHE A 595 -35.57 -21.04 13.38
C PHE A 595 -35.24 -21.99 12.22
N PRO A 596 -36.24 -22.43 11.44
CA PRO A 596 -35.97 -23.15 10.20
C PRO A 596 -35.06 -22.31 9.32
N TYR A 597 -33.94 -22.91 8.90
CA TYR A 597 -32.92 -22.21 8.14
C TYR A 597 -33.52 -21.63 6.86
N SER A 598 -33.42 -20.32 6.70
CA SER A 598 -34.12 -19.60 5.64
C SER A 598 -33.14 -19.00 4.64
N GLN A 599 -33.58 -18.90 3.38
CA GLN A 599 -32.78 -18.28 2.33
C GLN A 599 -32.36 -16.84 2.66
N PRO A 600 -33.23 -15.97 3.22
CA PRO A 600 -32.83 -14.63 3.63
C PRO A 600 -31.77 -14.62 4.74
N GLN A 601 -31.82 -15.58 5.67
CA GLN A 601 -30.81 -15.71 6.72
C GLN A 601 -29.45 -16.01 6.10
N TYR A 602 -29.35 -17.02 5.23
CA TYR A 602 -28.10 -17.40 4.56
C TYR A 602 -27.50 -16.25 3.72
N ILE A 603 -28.35 -15.58 2.92
CA ILE A 603 -27.90 -14.48 2.07
C ILE A 603 -27.44 -13.28 2.91
N ALA A 604 -28.22 -12.88 3.92
CA ALA A 604 -27.89 -11.72 4.74
C ALA A 604 -26.66 -11.95 5.61
N SER A 605 -26.54 -13.13 6.25
CA SER A 605 -25.38 -13.47 7.08
C SER A 605 -24.12 -13.65 6.22
N GLY A 606 -24.24 -14.32 5.06
CA GLY A 606 -23.14 -14.49 4.11
C GLY A 606 -22.65 -13.17 3.53
N LEU A 607 -23.56 -12.26 3.18
CA LEU A 607 -23.19 -10.93 2.68
C LEU A 607 -22.51 -10.08 3.77
N LEU A 608 -23.04 -10.06 4.99
CA LEU A 608 -22.42 -9.36 6.12
C LEU A 608 -21.01 -9.90 6.38
N LEU A 609 -20.86 -11.22 6.43
CA LEU A 609 -19.59 -11.91 6.66
C LEU A 609 -18.57 -11.56 5.57
N PHE A 610 -18.96 -11.71 4.31
CA PHE A 610 -18.06 -11.52 3.17
C PHE A 610 -17.61 -10.07 3.03
N VAL A 611 -18.57 -9.13 3.07
CA VAL A 611 -18.27 -7.70 3.00
C VAL A 611 -17.35 -7.27 4.14
N SER A 612 -17.64 -7.69 5.37
CA SER A 612 -16.82 -7.32 6.53
C SER A 612 -15.41 -7.91 6.45
N ALA A 613 -15.27 -9.14 5.95
CA ALA A 613 -13.98 -9.79 5.76
C ALA A 613 -13.15 -9.13 4.63
N GLU A 614 -13.78 -8.62 3.57
CA GLU A 614 -13.10 -7.85 2.50
C GLU A 614 -12.60 -6.49 3.01
N VAL A 615 -13.43 -5.77 3.78
CA VAL A 615 -13.00 -4.54 4.45
C VAL A 615 -11.82 -4.81 5.38
N LEU A 616 -11.93 -5.88 6.17
CA LEU A 616 -10.88 -6.32 7.07
C LEU A 616 -9.59 -6.67 6.32
N GLU A 617 -9.67 -7.31 5.15
CA GLU A 617 -8.51 -7.59 4.31
C GLU A 617 -7.80 -6.31 3.87
N GLY A 618 -8.55 -5.32 3.38
CA GLY A 618 -8.01 -4.03 2.95
C GLY A 618 -7.28 -3.29 4.09
N VAL A 619 -7.92 -3.21 5.26
CA VAL A 619 -7.36 -2.52 6.43
C VAL A 619 -6.17 -3.28 7.01
N ASN A 620 -6.26 -4.62 7.10
CA ASN A 620 -5.18 -5.45 7.61
C ASN A 620 -3.95 -5.39 6.69
N LEU A 621 -4.13 -5.37 5.37
CA LEU A 621 -3.02 -5.20 4.42
C LEU A 621 -2.35 -3.81 4.55
N SER A 622 -3.16 -2.77 4.73
CA SER A 622 -2.65 -1.41 5.00
C SER A 622 -1.79 -1.39 6.26
N LEU A 623 -2.30 -1.91 7.38
CA LEU A 623 -1.58 -1.97 8.65
C LEU A 623 -0.34 -2.87 8.58
N LEU A 624 -0.43 -4.02 7.91
CA LEU A 624 0.69 -4.93 7.71
C LEU A 624 1.82 -4.25 6.94
N SER A 625 1.50 -3.48 5.91
CA SER A 625 2.51 -2.72 5.15
C SER A 625 3.23 -1.64 5.99
N ARG A 626 2.60 -1.15 7.06
CA ARG A 626 3.14 -0.11 7.95
C ARG A 626 4.00 -0.67 9.08
N VAL A 627 3.67 -1.86 9.58
CA VAL A 627 4.33 -2.47 10.76
C VAL A 627 5.48 -3.41 10.36
N MET A 628 5.56 -3.81 9.10
CA MET A 628 6.57 -4.75 8.63
C MET A 628 7.97 -4.12 8.50
N SER A 629 8.99 -4.80 9.02
CA SER A 629 10.39 -4.36 8.95
C SER A 629 10.93 -4.34 7.52
N SER A 630 11.83 -3.40 7.20
CA SER A 630 12.59 -3.36 5.94
C SER A 630 13.44 -4.63 5.71
N ARG A 631 13.77 -5.39 6.75
CA ARG A 631 14.44 -6.70 6.60
C ARG A 631 13.51 -7.78 6.05
N LEU A 632 12.20 -7.61 6.25
CA LEU A 632 11.16 -8.47 5.68
C LEU A 632 10.64 -7.93 4.34
N SER A 633 11.12 -6.80 3.83
CA SER A 633 10.81 -6.38 2.46
C SER A 633 11.79 -6.95 1.43
N ARG A 634 12.97 -7.43 1.85
CA ARG A 634 14.00 -8.02 0.99
C ARG A 634 14.18 -9.54 1.24
N GLY A 635 14.42 -10.31 0.18
CA GLY A 635 14.70 -11.75 0.23
C GLY A 635 13.49 -12.67 0.01
N THR A 636 13.70 -13.98 0.11
CA THR A 636 12.69 -15.01 -0.19
C THR A 636 11.51 -15.01 0.79
N TYR A 637 11.79 -14.82 2.09
CA TYR A 637 10.76 -14.77 3.15
C TYR A 637 10.27 -13.34 3.41
N ASN A 638 9.92 -12.64 2.35
CA ASN A 638 9.39 -11.30 2.47
C ASN A 638 7.94 -11.29 3.00
N GLY A 639 7.45 -10.10 3.32
CA GLY A 639 6.07 -9.87 3.74
C GLY A 639 4.99 -10.36 2.81
N GLY A 640 5.24 -10.22 1.50
CA GLY A 640 4.35 -10.67 0.45
C GLY A 640 4.14 -12.18 0.54
N LEU A 641 5.23 -12.95 0.72
CA LEU A 641 5.18 -14.39 0.93
C LEU A 641 4.44 -14.73 2.22
N LEU A 642 4.79 -14.11 3.36
CA LEU A 642 4.16 -14.43 4.65
C LEU A 642 2.64 -14.20 4.67
N SER A 643 2.17 -13.09 4.10
CA SER A 643 0.73 -12.85 3.97
C SER A 643 0.08 -13.84 2.99
N THR A 644 0.75 -14.17 1.88
CA THR A 644 0.24 -15.17 0.92
C THR A 644 0.14 -16.54 1.58
N GLU A 645 1.14 -16.95 2.35
CA GLU A 645 1.18 -18.21 3.08
C GLU A 645 0.11 -18.28 4.16
N ALA A 646 -0.01 -17.26 5.01
CA ALA A 646 -1.05 -17.22 6.04
C ALA A 646 -2.46 -17.41 5.45
N GLY A 647 -2.75 -16.72 4.33
CA GLY A 647 -4.03 -16.86 3.64
C GLY A 647 -4.20 -18.21 2.94
N THR A 648 -3.13 -18.76 2.35
CA THR A 648 -3.21 -20.05 1.63
C THR A 648 -3.38 -21.21 2.60
N ILE A 649 -2.67 -21.20 3.73
CA ILE A 649 -2.82 -22.20 4.80
C ILE A 649 -4.24 -22.13 5.38
N ALA A 650 -4.79 -20.92 5.56
CA ALA A 650 -6.17 -20.77 6.02
C ALA A 650 -7.19 -21.47 5.09
N ARG A 651 -7.02 -21.33 3.77
CA ARG A 651 -7.86 -22.02 2.78
C ARG A 651 -7.72 -23.53 2.85
N VAL A 652 -6.49 -24.03 2.91
CA VAL A 652 -6.24 -25.48 3.05
C VAL A 652 -6.97 -26.05 4.27
N ILE A 653 -6.90 -25.37 5.41
CA ILE A 653 -7.56 -25.84 6.64
C ILE A 653 -9.08 -25.70 6.53
N ALA A 654 -9.60 -24.64 5.91
CA ALA A 654 -11.03 -24.46 5.68
C ALA A 654 -11.61 -25.57 4.80
N ASP A 655 -11.00 -25.81 3.63
CA ASP A 655 -11.42 -26.84 2.69
C ASP A 655 -11.32 -28.26 3.28
N ALA A 656 -10.26 -28.54 4.05
CA ALA A 656 -10.13 -29.77 4.80
C ALA A 656 -11.26 -29.91 5.85
N THR A 657 -11.60 -28.81 6.52
CA THR A 657 -12.69 -28.78 7.51
C THR A 657 -14.04 -29.10 6.88
N ILE A 658 -14.33 -28.60 5.67
CA ILE A 658 -15.56 -28.91 4.93
C ILE A 658 -15.67 -30.41 4.67
N THR A 659 -14.61 -31.03 4.13
CA THR A 659 -14.62 -32.47 3.85
C THR A 659 -14.68 -33.31 5.13
N LEU A 660 -13.95 -32.93 6.18
CA LEU A 660 -14.00 -33.59 7.50
C LEU A 660 -15.39 -33.50 8.12
N ALA A 661 -16.01 -32.32 8.09
CA ALA A 661 -17.37 -32.09 8.57
C ALA A 661 -18.41 -32.88 7.76
N GLY A 662 -18.16 -33.07 6.46
CA GLY A 662 -18.98 -33.89 5.58
C GLY A 662 -19.15 -35.35 6.05
N TYR A 663 -18.16 -35.93 6.73
CA TYR A 663 -18.28 -37.28 7.31
C TYR A 663 -19.32 -37.37 8.44
N LEU A 664 -19.68 -36.24 9.06
CA LEU A 664 -20.74 -36.17 10.08
C LEU A 664 -22.15 -35.99 9.47
N GLY A 665 -22.25 -35.95 8.14
CA GLY A 665 -23.49 -35.83 7.37
C GLY A 665 -23.81 -34.39 6.95
N GLU A 666 -24.42 -34.25 5.77
CA GLU A 666 -24.76 -32.95 5.15
C GLU A 666 -25.69 -32.09 6.03
N SER A 667 -26.58 -32.72 6.80
CA SER A 667 -27.50 -32.03 7.72
C SER A 667 -26.81 -31.27 8.86
N ARG A 668 -25.58 -31.66 9.21
CA ARG A 668 -24.78 -31.02 10.27
C ARG A 668 -23.62 -30.20 9.72
N LEU A 669 -23.38 -30.25 8.40
CA LEU A 669 -22.22 -29.64 7.74
C LEU A 669 -22.08 -28.17 8.13
N LEU A 670 -23.13 -27.37 7.92
CA LEU A 670 -23.16 -25.93 8.21
C LEU A 670 -22.74 -25.62 9.66
N ASN A 671 -23.38 -26.24 10.64
CA ASN A 671 -23.09 -25.93 12.04
C ASN A 671 -21.69 -26.41 12.45
N VAL A 672 -21.21 -27.53 11.90
CA VAL A 672 -19.89 -28.06 12.21
C VAL A 672 -18.78 -27.19 11.62
N THR A 673 -18.92 -26.69 10.39
CA THR A 673 -17.92 -25.81 9.75
C THR A 673 -17.87 -24.41 10.38
N LEU A 674 -19.00 -23.95 10.92
CA LEU A 674 -19.08 -22.66 11.63
C LEU A 674 -18.45 -22.68 13.04
N ILE A 675 -18.33 -23.83 13.72
CA ILE A 675 -17.73 -23.91 15.07
C ILE A 675 -16.25 -23.47 15.07
N PRO A 676 -15.37 -24.02 14.21
CA PRO A 676 -14.00 -23.52 14.09
C PRO A 676 -13.95 -22.05 13.66
N SER A 677 -14.82 -21.63 12.74
CA SER A 677 -14.92 -20.23 12.29
C SER A 677 -15.17 -19.29 13.48
N LEU A 678 -16.09 -19.67 14.38
CA LEU A 678 -16.41 -18.91 15.58
C LEU A 678 -15.22 -18.83 16.54
N PHE A 679 -14.54 -19.96 16.80
CA PHE A 679 -13.38 -19.99 17.69
C PHE A 679 -12.21 -19.16 17.17
N ILE A 680 -11.93 -19.23 15.87
CA ILE A 680 -10.87 -18.45 15.22
C ILE A 680 -11.22 -16.96 15.26
N ALA A 681 -12.48 -16.58 14.99
CA ALA A 681 -12.95 -15.20 15.09
C ALA A 681 -12.80 -14.63 16.51
N ILE A 682 -13.23 -15.37 17.54
CA ILE A 682 -13.07 -14.97 18.94
C ILE A 682 -11.59 -14.81 19.30
N SER A 683 -10.76 -15.77 18.89
CA SER A 683 -9.32 -15.74 19.17
C SER A 683 -8.63 -14.53 18.51
N SER A 684 -9.03 -14.19 17.27
CA SER A 684 -8.54 -13.02 16.55
C SER A 684 -8.93 -11.73 17.29
N ILE A 685 -10.21 -11.57 17.65
CA ILE A 685 -10.70 -10.39 18.38
C ILE A 685 -9.96 -10.23 19.72
N LEU A 686 -9.76 -11.31 20.47
CA LEU A 686 -9.02 -11.26 21.75
C LEU A 686 -7.56 -10.84 21.54
N ALA A 687 -6.90 -11.36 20.51
CA ALA A 687 -5.53 -10.99 20.16
C ALA A 687 -5.41 -9.54 19.69
N THR A 688 -6.37 -9.06 18.90
CA THR A 688 -6.50 -7.65 18.49
C THR A 688 -6.67 -6.75 19.71
N CYS A 689 -7.58 -7.07 20.63
CA CYS A 689 -7.78 -6.30 21.85
C CYS A 689 -6.51 -6.23 22.71
N TYR A 690 -5.74 -7.32 22.81
CA TYR A 690 -4.47 -7.34 23.56
C TYR A 690 -3.39 -6.46 22.92
N THR A 691 -3.36 -6.38 21.59
CA THR A 691 -2.37 -5.60 20.83
C THR A 691 -2.91 -4.25 20.35
N TYR A 692 -4.12 -3.87 20.76
CA TYR A 692 -4.83 -2.67 20.26
C TYR A 692 -4.03 -1.38 20.44
N ASN A 693 -3.30 -1.26 21.55
CA ASN A 693 -2.45 -0.11 21.85
C ASN A 693 -1.04 -0.22 21.24
N SER A 694 -0.60 -1.41 20.82
CA SER A 694 0.73 -1.65 20.24
C SER A 694 0.72 -1.76 18.71
N LEU A 695 -0.45 -1.68 18.08
CA LEU A 695 -0.64 -1.61 16.62
C LEU A 695 -0.11 -0.31 15.98
N TYR A 696 0.51 0.58 16.77
CA TYR A 696 1.06 1.88 16.35
C TYR A 696 2.37 2.25 17.06
#